data_AF-A0A538H957-F1
#
_entry.id   AF-A0A538H957-F1
#
_cell.length_a   1.000
_cell.length_b   1.000
_cell.length_c   1.000
_cell.angle_alpha   90.00
_cell.angle_beta   90.00
_cell.angle_gamma   90.00
#
_symmetry.space_group_name_H-M   'P 1'
#
loop_
_entity.id
_entity.type
_entity.pdbx_description
1 polymer ?
#
loop_
_entity_poly.entity_id
_entity_poly.type
_entity_poly.pdbx_seq_one_letter_code
_entity_poly.pdbx_strand_id
1 'polypeptide(L)'
;MAISKCTTAVALRRKWIVARSRMPSPLGLIVVSRRLSPEKGRPPFVREMSVTAAPVAFAAAGARTETSSRSGRQARASAPRVEMKNEVAMRPPSKGAATAHSRPTHGLLTAAISGGLGTAVIVQRRPPGSTDVPLSRRKTPCYKGHVPDFRILGPLEVSDETGPLLLGGQKQRSVLALLLLEAPRPVSTDRLIDALWGEQPPRTAATSLQNFISQLRKTVGADVLVTKPPGYALSIRPEQLDLERFRQLVAEARAEPEADDRASILQSALDLWRGPPLADVEFEAFAQSEITRLAEERLAVLEERIDADLEAGRHSELTGELEALVRQYPVRERLRAHLMLALYRSGRQAEALDTYQDARRTLVEQLGIEPGPDLQQLHGQILRQDAGLRAPDAAPPAEDHFDEVLRILLDGRLVAVLGADVGELAGMLAERFDYAENEAGLPRVAQYVSVMKGSGPLYDELHALLDADVPPTAVHRFFASIPPVLRERGVPHQLIVTTSYDLALEAAFLEAGEEFDVVSYIATGPARGKFCHITPDGRGRLIDLPNTYATELSLERRTVILKLHGQVDRGAEREWESFVVTEDDYIDYLAQTDLTGAVPVSLAAKLRRSHFLFLGYTMADWNLRVILNRLWSDQPLSYRSWAVQPQPMPLEREFWRRRDVEVHELPLEQYAGILARYAGIVLSETTA
;
A
#
# COMPACT_ATOMS: atom_id res chain seq x y z
N MET A 1 -2.54 -32.81 47.63
CA MET A 1 -3.04 -33.05 49.00
C MET A 1 -2.01 -32.46 49.96
N ALA A 2 -2.38 -31.47 50.78
CA ALA A 2 -1.49 -30.56 51.56
C ALA A 2 -0.51 -29.73 50.69
N ILE A 3 -0.34 -28.39 50.75
CA ILE A 3 -0.58 -27.30 51.74
C ILE A 3 0.54 -27.14 52.78
N SER A 4 1.00 -25.87 52.97
CA SER A 4 1.85 -25.29 54.04
C SER A 4 3.24 -24.79 53.55
N LYS A 5 3.72 -23.57 53.81
CA LYS A 5 3.17 -22.38 54.52
C LYS A 5 3.97 -21.08 54.22
N CYS A 6 3.36 -19.93 54.58
CA CYS A 6 3.90 -18.60 54.99
C CYS A 6 5.26 -18.08 54.46
N THR A 7 5.43 -16.86 53.92
CA THR A 7 4.98 -15.49 54.33
C THR A 7 5.81 -14.84 55.45
N THR A 8 6.59 -13.80 55.11
CA THR A 8 7.00 -12.59 55.88
C THR A 8 7.91 -11.75 54.94
N ALA A 9 7.74 -10.48 54.54
CA ALA A 9 7.03 -9.27 54.99
C ALA A 9 7.88 -8.25 55.81
N VAL A 10 7.64 -6.94 55.55
CA VAL A 10 8.28 -5.72 56.15
C VAL A 10 9.68 -5.38 55.57
N ALA A 11 10.00 -4.26 54.88
CA ALA A 11 9.43 -2.93 54.58
C ALA A 11 9.90 -1.72 55.45
N LEU A 12 10.56 -0.73 54.84
CA LEU A 12 10.63 0.73 55.17
C LEU A 12 11.40 1.40 53.99
N ARG A 13 11.02 2.47 53.25
CA ARG A 13 10.41 3.81 53.45
C ARG A 13 11.38 5.00 53.62
N ARG A 14 11.48 5.78 52.52
CA ARG A 14 11.44 7.26 52.38
C ARG A 14 12.68 8.16 52.58
N LYS A 15 12.93 8.92 51.48
CA LYS A 15 13.23 10.38 51.38
C LYS A 15 14.47 10.99 52.04
N TRP A 16 15.22 11.75 51.25
CA TRP A 16 15.63 13.14 51.57
C TRP A 16 15.65 14.01 50.30
N ILE A 17 15.50 15.33 50.45
CA ILE A 17 15.62 16.35 49.38
C ILE A 17 16.36 17.56 49.97
N VAL A 18 17.42 18.02 49.30
CA VAL A 18 18.02 19.37 49.42
C VAL A 18 18.50 19.79 48.01
N ALA A 19 18.51 21.09 47.69
CA ALA A 19 18.82 21.56 46.34
C ALA A 19 19.66 22.87 46.31
N ARG A 20 20.34 23.09 45.17
CA ARG A 20 21.16 24.26 44.80
C ARG A 20 22.50 24.35 45.58
N SER A 21 23.59 24.93 45.04
CA SER A 21 23.66 26.06 44.10
C SER A 21 24.92 26.12 43.22
N ARG A 22 24.81 26.89 42.11
CA ARG A 22 25.84 27.57 41.27
C ARG A 22 26.14 26.95 39.88
N MET A 23 26.56 27.86 38.99
CA MET A 23 26.67 27.80 37.51
C MET A 23 28.17 27.76 37.09
N PRO A 24 28.60 27.88 35.81
CA PRO A 24 27.86 28.02 34.54
C PRO A 24 28.36 27.17 33.34
N SER A 25 27.70 27.30 32.19
CA SER A 25 28.22 27.04 30.83
C SER A 25 28.53 28.39 30.14
N PRO A 26 29.39 28.50 29.10
CA PRO A 26 29.07 28.01 27.73
C PRO A 26 30.28 27.64 26.83
N LEU A 27 30.01 27.36 25.54
CA LEU A 27 30.95 27.24 24.39
C LEU A 27 31.92 26.01 24.42
N GLY A 28 32.37 25.48 23.28
CA GLY A 28 32.06 25.75 21.87
C GLY A 28 32.79 24.76 20.93
N LEU A 29 32.33 24.58 19.69
CA LEU A 29 32.92 23.61 18.74
C LEU A 29 34.36 23.98 18.35
N ILE A 30 35.24 22.97 18.25
CA ILE A 30 36.57 23.10 17.63
C ILE A 30 36.53 22.45 16.24
N VAL A 31 36.65 23.27 15.19
CA VAL A 31 36.89 22.82 13.82
C VAL A 31 38.38 22.98 13.52
N VAL A 32 39.06 21.89 13.17
CA VAL A 32 40.50 21.90 12.85
C VAL A 32 40.71 22.23 11.37
N SER A 33 41.11 23.47 11.08
CA SER A 33 41.53 23.91 9.75
C SER A 33 42.99 24.36 9.78
N ARG A 34 43.86 23.64 9.04
CA ARG A 34 45.27 24.06 8.85
C ARG A 34 45.33 25.18 7.80
N ARG A 35 46.02 26.28 8.15
CA ARG A 35 46.60 27.23 7.18
C ARG A 35 48.12 27.23 7.28
N LEU A 36 48.76 27.45 6.14
CA LEU A 36 50.12 27.98 6.03
C LEU A 36 50.10 29.13 5.01
N SER A 37 51.01 30.08 5.20
CA SER A 37 51.13 31.37 4.49
C SER A 37 52.57 31.88 4.67
N PRO A 38 53.01 32.95 3.97
CA PRO A 38 52.90 33.24 2.53
C PRO A 38 54.29 33.65 1.94
N GLU A 39 54.40 34.05 0.66
CA GLU A 39 55.03 35.35 0.30
C GLU A 39 54.87 35.82 -1.17
N LYS A 40 54.67 37.14 -1.30
CA LYS A 40 55.02 38.16 -2.34
C LYS A 40 55.37 37.76 -3.80
N GLY A 41 54.69 38.44 -4.75
CA GLY A 41 55.14 38.66 -6.15
C GLY A 41 54.04 39.32 -7.02
N ARG A 42 54.36 40.31 -7.88
CA ARG A 42 53.38 41.03 -8.74
C ARG A 42 54.04 41.60 -10.04
N PRO A 43 53.31 42.19 -11.04
CA PRO A 43 53.27 41.70 -12.43
C PRO A 43 53.93 42.68 -13.45
N PRO A 44 53.73 42.56 -14.79
CA PRO A 44 52.58 43.24 -15.43
C PRO A 44 51.97 42.67 -16.75
N PHE A 45 50.65 42.89 -16.92
CA PHE A 45 49.87 43.29 -18.15
C PHE A 45 49.76 42.44 -19.46
N VAL A 46 48.49 42.07 -19.78
CA VAL A 46 47.74 42.28 -21.08
C VAL A 46 48.19 41.45 -22.32
N ARG A 47 47.31 40.87 -23.18
CA ARG A 47 45.97 41.29 -23.70
C ARG A 47 44.93 40.13 -23.88
N GLU A 48 43.82 40.42 -24.59
CA GLU A 48 42.48 39.80 -24.47
C GLU A 48 42.07 38.80 -25.60
N MET A 49 40.86 38.24 -25.45
CA MET A 49 39.90 37.75 -26.48
C MET A 49 39.96 36.30 -27.06
N SER A 50 39.32 35.38 -26.31
CA SER A 50 37.99 34.73 -26.61
C SER A 50 37.66 34.05 -27.96
N VAL A 51 36.92 32.91 -27.92
CA VAL A 51 35.54 32.69 -28.51
C VAL A 51 35.12 31.20 -28.64
N THR A 52 33.98 30.83 -28.02
CA THR A 52 33.03 29.69 -28.23
C THR A 52 33.47 28.21 -28.40
N ALA A 53 32.53 27.30 -28.09
CA ALA A 53 32.57 25.86 -28.38
C ALA A 53 31.41 25.43 -29.31
N ALA A 54 31.57 24.31 -30.02
CA ALA A 54 30.54 23.60 -30.80
C ALA A 54 30.89 22.10 -30.90
N PRO A 55 29.93 21.18 -31.11
CA PRO A 55 30.13 19.73 -30.92
C PRO A 55 30.63 18.97 -32.16
N VAL A 56 31.11 17.74 -31.95
CA VAL A 56 31.61 16.82 -32.98
C VAL A 56 30.53 15.82 -33.40
N ALA A 57 30.37 15.60 -34.71
CA ALA A 57 29.57 14.53 -35.28
C ALA A 57 30.45 13.37 -35.75
N PHE A 58 29.97 12.13 -35.59
CA PHE A 58 30.65 10.92 -36.07
C PHE A 58 30.25 10.60 -37.51
N ALA A 59 31.22 10.38 -38.39
CA ALA A 59 31.01 9.90 -39.76
C ALA A 59 32.12 8.90 -40.12
N ALA A 60 31.74 7.72 -40.60
CA ALA A 60 32.68 6.64 -40.91
C ALA A 60 33.13 6.68 -42.39
N ALA A 61 34.44 6.50 -42.60
CA ALA A 61 34.98 5.99 -43.86
C ALA A 61 35.00 4.44 -43.80
N GLY A 62 34.97 3.71 -44.91
CA GLY A 62 34.86 4.12 -46.31
C GLY A 62 35.61 3.16 -47.23
N ALA A 63 35.12 2.95 -48.45
CA ALA A 63 35.80 2.13 -49.46
C ALA A 63 35.55 2.70 -50.87
N ARG A 64 36.56 2.63 -51.74
CA ARG A 64 36.48 2.94 -53.18
C ARG A 64 36.85 1.71 -53.98
N THR A 65 36.16 1.48 -55.09
CA THR A 65 36.70 0.88 -56.32
C THR A 65 35.83 1.30 -57.51
N GLU A 66 36.28 1.01 -58.73
CA GLU A 66 35.96 1.83 -59.90
C GLU A 66 35.14 1.11 -61.00
N THR A 67 34.65 1.92 -61.96
CA THR A 67 34.46 1.59 -63.39
C THR A 67 33.38 0.59 -63.86
N SER A 68 32.51 1.12 -64.73
CA SER A 68 32.30 0.64 -66.11
C SER A 68 31.29 -0.49 -66.43
N SER A 69 30.12 -0.04 -66.93
CA SER A 69 29.52 -0.41 -68.23
C SER A 69 28.52 -1.58 -68.40
N ARG A 70 27.57 -1.30 -69.30
CA ARG A 70 26.85 -2.19 -70.25
C ARG A 70 25.92 -3.32 -69.73
N SER A 71 24.62 -2.98 -69.77
CA SER A 71 23.55 -3.72 -70.46
C SER A 71 23.32 -5.22 -70.16
N GLY A 72 22.29 -5.49 -69.37
CA GLY A 72 21.55 -6.77 -69.31
C GLY A 72 20.04 -6.55 -69.43
N ARG A 73 19.26 -7.54 -69.88
CA ARG A 73 17.82 -7.40 -70.20
C ARG A 73 16.91 -8.11 -69.18
N GLN A 74 15.69 -7.55 -69.07
CA GLN A 74 14.38 -8.20 -68.81
C GLN A 74 13.95 -8.61 -67.38
N ALA A 75 12.78 -8.05 -67.01
CA ALA A 75 11.66 -8.66 -66.27
C ALA A 75 11.82 -8.93 -64.75
N ARG A 76 10.78 -8.77 -63.90
CA ARG A 76 9.40 -8.27 -64.12
C ARG A 76 8.77 -7.74 -62.82
N ALA A 77 7.86 -6.77 -62.95
CA ALA A 77 6.73 -6.46 -62.06
C ALA A 77 6.95 -6.20 -60.54
N SER A 78 6.70 -4.95 -60.12
CA SER A 78 6.07 -4.58 -58.85
C SER A 78 5.40 -3.20 -59.00
N ALA A 79 4.38 -2.90 -58.19
CA ALA A 79 3.38 -1.86 -58.48
C ALA A 79 3.77 -0.42 -58.06
N PRO A 80 3.20 0.62 -58.70
CA PRO A 80 3.45 2.02 -58.35
C PRO A 80 2.52 2.56 -57.24
N ARG A 81 3.03 3.57 -56.53
CA ARG A 81 2.35 4.42 -55.55
C ARG A 81 1.73 5.65 -56.24
N VAL A 82 0.45 5.93 -56.02
CA VAL A 82 -0.19 7.26 -56.22
C VAL A 82 -1.28 7.45 -55.15
N GLU A 83 -1.47 8.69 -54.69
CA GLU A 83 -2.51 9.10 -53.73
C GLU A 83 -3.88 9.27 -54.40
N MET A 84 -4.98 9.24 -53.64
CA MET A 84 -6.15 10.03 -54.02
C MET A 84 -7.05 10.43 -52.84
N LYS A 85 -7.65 11.62 -52.96
CA LYS A 85 -8.73 12.12 -52.10
C LYS A 85 -10.06 11.49 -52.52
N ASN A 86 -11.06 11.48 -51.64
CA ASN A 86 -12.29 12.27 -51.84
C ASN A 86 -13.27 12.18 -50.66
N GLU A 87 -14.18 13.14 -50.61
CA GLU A 87 -15.39 13.17 -49.77
C GLU A 87 -16.46 12.22 -50.35
N VAL A 88 -17.49 11.89 -49.54
CA VAL A 88 -18.91 12.24 -49.82
C VAL A 88 -19.82 11.71 -48.69
N ALA A 89 -20.94 12.38 -48.46
CA ALA A 89 -21.89 12.12 -47.38
C ALA A 89 -22.80 10.89 -47.62
N MET A 90 -23.44 10.41 -46.54
CA MET A 90 -24.56 9.46 -46.57
C MET A 90 -25.81 10.05 -45.90
N ARG A 91 -27.00 9.72 -46.43
CA ARG A 91 -28.33 10.06 -45.87
C ARG A 91 -29.14 8.77 -45.59
N PRO A 92 -30.17 8.81 -44.73
CA PRO A 92 -30.77 7.61 -44.15
C PRO A 92 -32.10 7.16 -44.80
N PRO A 93 -32.50 5.91 -44.52
CA PRO A 93 -33.90 5.47 -44.38
C PRO A 93 -34.22 5.11 -42.90
N SER A 94 -35.44 4.92 -42.43
CA SER A 94 -36.80 5.32 -42.88
C SER A 94 -37.80 5.03 -41.73
N LYS A 95 -38.95 5.72 -41.64
CA LYS A 95 -39.95 5.47 -40.59
C LYS A 95 -41.05 4.48 -41.01
N GLY A 96 -41.32 3.50 -40.14
CA GLY A 96 -42.68 3.22 -39.64
C GLY A 96 -43.51 2.10 -40.27
N ALA A 97 -43.92 1.15 -39.44
CA ALA A 97 -45.29 0.60 -39.36
C ALA A 97 -45.47 -0.14 -38.01
N ALA A 98 -46.71 -0.30 -37.54
CA ALA A 98 -47.02 -0.93 -36.26
C ALA A 98 -47.66 -2.32 -36.44
N THR A 99 -47.49 -3.21 -35.45
CA THR A 99 -48.61 -3.96 -34.83
C THR A 99 -48.14 -4.63 -33.53
N ALA A 100 -49.07 -4.88 -32.60
CA ALA A 100 -48.83 -5.70 -31.41
C ALA A 100 -49.30 -7.15 -31.65
N HIS A 101 -48.78 -8.13 -30.88
CA HIS A 101 -49.58 -9.20 -30.24
C HIS A 101 -48.77 -10.11 -29.29
N SER A 102 -49.48 -10.70 -28.32
CA SER A 102 -49.25 -11.98 -27.61
C SER A 102 -47.85 -12.40 -27.09
N ARG A 103 -47.78 -12.64 -25.77
CA ARG A 103 -46.92 -13.69 -25.17
C ARG A 103 -47.39 -15.09 -25.60
N PRO A 104 -46.50 -16.09 -25.68
CA PRO A 104 -46.83 -17.50 -25.45
C PRO A 104 -46.42 -17.97 -24.03
N THR A 105 -47.03 -19.04 -23.53
CA THR A 105 -46.76 -19.65 -22.21
C THR A 105 -46.91 -21.17 -22.23
N HIS A 106 -45.95 -21.89 -21.65
CA HIS A 106 -46.02 -23.24 -21.07
C HIS A 106 -44.80 -23.35 -20.12
N GLY A 107 -44.73 -24.12 -19.03
CA GLY A 107 -45.58 -25.14 -18.37
C GLY A 107 -44.61 -25.96 -17.47
N LEU A 108 -44.95 -26.63 -16.37
CA LEU A 108 -46.20 -27.08 -15.73
C LEU A 108 -45.88 -27.44 -14.26
N LEU A 109 -46.81 -27.27 -13.30
CA LEU A 109 -47.19 -28.33 -12.34
C LEU A 109 -48.38 -27.95 -11.42
N THR A 110 -49.25 -28.93 -11.23
CA THR A 110 -50.68 -28.88 -10.89
C THR A 110 -51.03 -28.90 -9.37
N ALA A 111 -51.98 -28.05 -8.92
CA ALA A 111 -53.09 -28.33 -7.97
C ALA A 111 -53.79 -26.98 -7.56
N ALA A 112 -55.11 -26.71 -7.56
CA ALA A 112 -56.36 -27.48 -7.37
C ALA A 112 -56.65 -27.82 -5.89
N ILE A 113 -57.76 -27.43 -5.21
CA ILE A 113 -59.02 -26.65 -5.49
C ILE A 113 -59.40 -25.96 -4.14
N SER A 114 -60.23 -24.91 -3.93
CA SER A 114 -61.35 -24.18 -4.60
C SER A 114 -61.19 -22.65 -4.32
N GLY A 115 -62.13 -21.68 -4.43
CA GLY A 115 -63.58 -21.58 -4.72
C GLY A 115 -64.47 -21.42 -3.45
N GLY A 116 -65.33 -20.39 -3.28
CA GLY A 116 -65.56 -19.18 -4.11
C GLY A 116 -66.71 -18.25 -3.62
N LEU A 117 -66.94 -17.14 -4.35
CA LEU A 117 -68.11 -16.22 -4.40
C LEU A 117 -68.58 -15.46 -3.12
N GLY A 118 -68.88 -14.16 -3.26
CA GLY A 118 -69.55 -13.35 -2.20
C GLY A 118 -69.58 -11.82 -2.42
N THR A 119 -70.49 -11.31 -3.27
CA THR A 119 -70.66 -9.88 -3.63
C THR A 119 -71.04 -8.93 -2.48
N ALA A 120 -70.67 -7.64 -2.61
CA ALA A 120 -70.99 -6.56 -1.67
C ALA A 120 -72.37 -5.89 -1.90
N VAL A 121 -72.92 -5.25 -0.85
CA VAL A 121 -74.09 -4.36 -0.90
C VAL A 121 -73.90 -3.17 0.05
N ILE A 122 -74.37 -1.98 -0.33
CA ILE A 122 -74.35 -0.73 0.45
C ILE A 122 -75.74 -0.48 1.07
N VAL A 123 -75.80 -0.07 2.34
CA VAL A 123 -77.02 0.50 2.97
C VAL A 123 -76.66 1.76 3.78
N GLN A 124 -77.61 2.69 3.92
CA GLN A 124 -77.37 4.07 4.39
C GLN A 124 -78.40 4.51 5.45
N ARG A 125 -78.00 5.46 6.32
CA ARG A 125 -78.80 6.47 7.08
C ARG A 125 -79.23 6.23 8.56
N ARG A 126 -78.70 7.17 9.38
CA ARG A 126 -79.35 8.08 10.37
C ARG A 126 -79.38 7.76 11.90
N PRO A 127 -79.27 8.80 12.76
CA PRO A 127 -79.34 8.75 14.23
C PRO A 127 -80.72 9.23 14.78
N PRO A 128 -80.94 9.37 16.10
CA PRO A 128 -80.70 10.68 16.77
C PRO A 128 -80.34 10.64 18.29
N GLY A 129 -80.02 11.82 18.87
CA GLY A 129 -80.01 12.09 20.32
C GLY A 129 -78.65 11.90 21.02
N SER A 130 -78.28 12.67 22.05
CA SER A 130 -78.92 13.84 22.68
C SER A 130 -77.88 14.89 23.13
N THR A 131 -78.33 16.07 23.53
CA THR A 131 -77.49 17.21 23.96
C THR A 131 -76.87 17.04 25.34
N ASP A 132 -75.63 17.50 25.52
CA ASP A 132 -75.24 18.19 26.76
C ASP A 132 -74.06 19.16 26.54
N VAL A 133 -74.10 20.33 27.19
CA VAL A 133 -73.10 21.42 27.13
C VAL A 133 -73.21 22.20 28.45
N PRO A 134 -72.19 22.22 29.33
CA PRO A 134 -71.08 23.18 29.21
C PRO A 134 -69.71 22.58 29.67
N LEU A 135 -68.54 23.24 29.66
CA LEU A 135 -68.15 24.64 29.91
C LEU A 135 -66.92 25.06 29.10
N SER A 136 -66.74 26.38 28.94
CA SER A 136 -65.50 26.98 28.44
C SER A 136 -64.34 26.77 29.43
N ARG A 137 -63.33 26.00 29.02
CA ARG A 137 -61.95 26.16 29.50
C ARG A 137 -61.12 26.77 28.38
N ARG A 138 -60.39 27.84 28.71
CA ARG A 138 -59.46 28.49 27.76
C ARG A 138 -58.45 27.45 27.26
N LYS A 139 -58.35 27.28 25.93
CA LYS A 139 -57.19 26.62 25.33
C LYS A 139 -55.99 27.54 25.51
N THR A 140 -55.25 27.37 26.61
CA THR A 140 -53.81 27.61 26.58
C THR A 140 -53.25 26.80 25.41
N PRO A 141 -52.49 27.38 24.47
CA PRO A 141 -51.88 26.60 23.41
C PRO A 141 -50.89 25.64 24.06
N CYS A 142 -51.26 24.36 24.09
CA CYS A 142 -50.33 23.29 24.39
C CYS A 142 -49.34 23.21 23.24
N TYR A 143 -48.21 23.89 23.40
CA TYR A 143 -46.99 23.53 22.68
C TYR A 143 -46.77 22.03 22.95
N LYS A 144 -47.01 21.20 21.93
CA LYS A 144 -46.28 19.95 21.84
C LYS A 144 -44.79 20.33 21.78
N GLY A 145 -43.92 19.47 22.28
CA GLY A 145 -42.49 19.63 22.05
C GLY A 145 -42.19 19.34 20.58
N HIS A 146 -42.39 20.33 19.71
CA HIS A 146 -41.92 20.28 18.33
C HIS A 146 -40.39 20.16 18.42
N VAL A 147 -39.82 19.06 17.94
CA VAL A 147 -38.37 18.85 17.89
C VAL A 147 -37.92 19.30 16.49
N PRO A 148 -37.48 20.55 16.30
CA PRO A 148 -37.05 21.01 14.99
C PRO A 148 -35.78 20.30 14.53
N ASP A 149 -35.80 19.92 13.25
CA ASP A 149 -34.67 19.49 12.45
C ASP A 149 -34.17 20.68 11.63
N PHE A 150 -32.91 21.08 11.82
CA PHE A 150 -32.27 22.21 11.18
C PHE A 150 -31.29 21.74 10.10
N ARG A 151 -31.31 22.42 8.94
CA ARG A 151 -30.47 22.03 7.80
C ARG A 151 -29.77 23.23 7.17
N ILE A 152 -28.44 23.25 7.22
CA ILE A 152 -27.56 24.33 6.73
C ILE A 152 -26.58 23.88 5.63
N LEU A 153 -26.46 22.58 5.35
CA LEU A 153 -25.67 22.01 4.25
C LEU A 153 -26.39 22.16 2.89
N GLY A 154 -26.80 23.38 2.57
CA GLY A 154 -27.69 23.71 1.46
C GLY A 154 -28.43 25.03 1.75
N PRO A 155 -29.59 25.24 1.12
CA PRO A 155 -30.59 26.20 1.59
C PRO A 155 -30.95 25.95 3.07
N LEU A 156 -31.26 27.03 3.79
CA LEU A 156 -31.60 27.02 5.21
C LEU A 156 -33.02 26.50 5.40
N GLU A 157 -33.14 25.22 5.72
CA GLU A 157 -34.42 24.58 6.03
C GLU A 157 -34.57 24.36 7.54
N VAL A 158 -35.79 24.50 8.02
CA VAL A 158 -36.21 23.97 9.32
C VAL A 158 -37.47 23.14 9.08
N SER A 159 -37.56 21.98 9.70
CA SER A 159 -38.75 21.14 9.67
C SER A 159 -39.04 20.56 11.05
N ASP A 160 -40.26 20.10 11.27
CA ASP A 160 -40.66 19.34 12.45
C ASP A 160 -41.46 18.09 12.06
N GLU A 161 -42.02 17.38 13.05
CA GLU A 161 -42.89 16.20 12.86
C GLU A 161 -44.11 16.44 11.93
N THR A 162 -44.45 17.70 11.63
CA THR A 162 -45.59 18.09 10.79
C THR A 162 -45.21 18.63 9.40
N GLY A 163 -43.93 18.93 9.16
CA GLY A 163 -43.41 19.33 7.86
C GLY A 163 -42.43 20.51 7.89
N PRO A 164 -42.16 21.16 6.73
CA PRO A 164 -41.27 22.31 6.65
C PRO A 164 -41.88 23.56 7.29
N LEU A 165 -41.09 24.25 8.10
CA LEU A 165 -41.47 25.45 8.85
C LEU A 165 -41.06 26.71 8.08
N LEU A 166 -42.03 27.59 7.79
CA LEU A 166 -41.80 28.79 6.99
C LEU A 166 -40.97 29.84 7.76
N LEU A 167 -39.69 29.95 7.41
CA LEU A 167 -38.83 31.06 7.80
C LEU A 167 -39.22 32.35 7.06
N GLY A 168 -39.27 33.46 7.79
CA GLY A 168 -39.55 34.79 7.24
C GLY A 168 -38.39 35.37 6.42
N GLY A 169 -38.40 36.69 6.28
CA GLY A 169 -37.50 37.42 5.37
C GLY A 169 -36.01 37.35 5.75
N GLN A 170 -35.16 37.75 4.81
CA GLN A 170 -33.70 37.60 4.82
C GLN A 170 -33.04 37.71 6.20
N LYS A 171 -33.19 38.84 6.89
CA LYS A 171 -32.50 39.08 8.16
C LYS A 171 -32.96 38.17 9.32
N GLN A 172 -34.16 37.57 9.24
CA GLN A 172 -34.57 36.49 10.16
C GLN A 172 -33.82 35.17 9.86
N ARG A 173 -33.58 34.85 8.58
CA ARG A 173 -32.75 33.71 8.15
C ARG A 173 -31.29 33.91 8.58
N SER A 174 -30.76 35.12 8.40
CA SER A 174 -29.41 35.52 8.83
C SER A 174 -29.21 35.37 10.35
N VAL A 175 -30.18 35.79 11.18
CA VAL A 175 -30.14 35.53 12.65
C VAL A 175 -30.07 34.03 12.95
N LEU A 176 -30.92 33.23 12.31
CA LEU A 176 -30.98 31.79 12.58
C LEU A 176 -29.70 31.07 12.13
N ALA A 177 -29.17 31.40 10.94
CA ALA A 177 -27.92 30.86 10.44
C ALA A 177 -26.74 31.15 11.38
N LEU A 178 -26.58 32.40 11.84
CA LEU A 178 -25.50 32.76 12.77
C LEU A 178 -25.64 32.08 14.14
N LEU A 179 -26.87 31.87 14.62
CA LEU A 179 -27.12 31.12 15.86
C LEU A 179 -26.88 29.61 15.72
N LEU A 180 -27.10 29.03 14.52
CA LEU A 180 -26.81 27.63 14.24
C LEU A 180 -25.30 27.37 14.12
N LEU A 181 -24.56 28.24 13.45
CA LEU A 181 -23.09 28.17 13.33
C LEU A 181 -22.35 28.24 14.68
N GLU A 182 -22.93 28.94 15.67
CA GLU A 182 -22.34 29.08 17.00
C GLU A 182 -22.90 28.10 18.04
N ALA A 183 -23.97 27.35 17.71
CA ALA A 183 -24.67 26.47 18.65
C ALA A 183 -23.73 25.44 19.32
N PRO A 184 -23.93 25.11 20.62
CA PRO A 184 -24.92 25.65 21.56
C PRO A 184 -24.42 26.90 22.33
N ARG A 185 -23.42 27.63 21.81
CA ARG A 185 -22.82 28.79 22.48
C ARG A 185 -23.71 30.04 22.31
N PRO A 186 -23.75 30.95 23.30
CA PRO A 186 -24.51 32.19 23.19
C PRO A 186 -23.79 33.22 22.31
N VAL A 187 -24.50 33.78 21.34
CA VAL A 187 -24.06 34.94 20.55
C VAL A 187 -24.54 36.22 21.23
N SER A 188 -23.66 37.22 21.38
CA SER A 188 -24.02 38.50 22.00
C SER A 188 -25.01 39.29 21.15
N THR A 189 -25.80 40.14 21.80
CA THR A 189 -26.75 41.04 21.11
C THR A 189 -26.01 41.94 20.11
N ASP A 190 -24.82 42.43 20.47
CA ASP A 190 -24.02 43.32 19.64
C ASP A 190 -23.48 42.59 18.40
N ARG A 191 -22.90 41.38 18.55
CA ARG A 191 -22.43 40.58 17.40
C ARG A 191 -23.56 40.18 16.45
N LEU A 192 -24.77 39.97 16.97
CA LEU A 192 -25.97 39.76 16.13
C LEU A 192 -26.38 41.05 15.39
N ILE A 193 -26.15 42.24 15.94
CA ILE A 193 -26.39 43.52 15.26
C ILE A 193 -25.32 43.75 14.18
N ASP A 194 -24.05 43.63 14.53
CA ASP A 194 -22.91 43.85 13.64
C ASP A 194 -22.97 42.92 12.42
N ALA A 195 -23.30 41.64 12.61
CA ALA A 195 -23.42 40.67 11.52
C ALA A 195 -24.64 40.92 10.60
N LEU A 196 -25.68 41.62 11.07
CA LEU A 196 -26.88 41.90 10.28
C LEU A 196 -26.81 43.24 9.53
N TRP A 197 -26.13 44.24 10.06
CA TRP A 197 -26.13 45.61 9.55
C TRP A 197 -24.73 46.20 9.28
N GLY A 198 -23.65 45.49 9.60
CA GLY A 198 -22.28 45.95 9.43
C GLY A 198 -21.99 47.21 10.26
N GLU A 199 -21.11 48.07 9.74
CA GLU A 199 -20.66 49.30 10.40
C GLU A 199 -21.74 50.39 10.57
N GLN A 200 -22.93 50.22 9.98
CA GLN A 200 -24.00 51.24 9.98
C GLN A 200 -25.35 50.69 10.48
N PRO A 201 -25.44 50.20 11.74
CA PRO A 201 -26.69 49.73 12.31
C PRO A 201 -27.72 50.88 12.46
N PRO A 202 -28.98 50.69 12.03
CA PRO A 202 -30.02 51.68 12.25
C PRO A 202 -30.32 51.83 13.75
N ARG A 203 -30.80 53.01 14.17
CA ARG A 203 -31.18 53.28 15.58
C ARG A 203 -32.22 52.32 16.16
N THR A 204 -32.92 51.55 15.31
CA THR A 204 -33.91 50.53 15.68
C THR A 204 -33.36 49.09 15.66
N ALA A 205 -32.07 48.88 15.38
CA ALA A 205 -31.45 47.55 15.20
C ALA A 205 -31.77 46.57 16.35
N ALA A 206 -31.57 46.99 17.60
CA ALA A 206 -31.86 46.15 18.78
C ALA A 206 -33.35 45.76 18.88
N THR A 207 -34.27 46.67 18.56
CA THR A 207 -35.71 46.39 18.53
C THR A 207 -36.09 45.46 17.37
N SER A 208 -35.48 45.64 16.20
CA SER A 208 -35.64 44.75 15.04
C SER A 208 -35.15 43.34 15.33
N LEU A 209 -33.98 43.20 15.98
CA LEU A 209 -33.44 41.91 16.42
C LEU A 209 -34.37 41.23 17.44
N GLN A 210 -34.89 41.96 18.44
CA GLN A 210 -35.88 41.43 19.38
C GLN A 210 -37.15 40.94 18.66
N ASN A 211 -37.61 41.64 17.62
CA ASN A 211 -38.73 41.21 16.80
C ASN A 211 -38.40 39.93 16.00
N PHE A 212 -37.22 39.81 15.39
CA PHE A 212 -36.79 38.59 14.69
C PHE A 212 -36.68 37.40 15.64
N ILE A 213 -36.12 37.56 16.84
CA ILE A 213 -36.07 36.52 17.89
C ILE A 213 -37.49 36.13 18.33
N SER A 214 -38.39 37.09 18.51
CA SER A 214 -39.80 36.84 18.87
C SER A 214 -40.58 36.09 17.78
N GLN A 215 -40.26 36.33 16.50
CA GLN A 215 -40.80 35.59 15.37
C GLN A 215 -40.20 34.17 15.30
N LEU A 216 -38.87 34.03 15.40
CA LEU A 216 -38.20 32.73 15.43
C LEU A 216 -38.72 31.83 16.56
N ARG A 217 -38.91 32.35 17.78
CA ARG A 217 -39.49 31.58 18.90
C ARG A 217 -40.89 31.02 18.64
N LYS A 218 -41.68 31.68 17.80
CA LYS A 218 -43.02 31.18 17.38
C LYS A 218 -42.93 30.12 16.29
N THR A 219 -41.81 30.06 15.57
CA THR A 219 -41.55 29.08 14.50
C THR A 219 -40.84 27.84 15.05
N VAL A 220 -39.72 28.01 15.77
CA VAL A 220 -38.80 26.91 16.15
C VAL A 220 -38.92 26.44 17.60
N GLY A 221 -39.79 27.07 18.40
CA GLY A 221 -39.92 26.82 19.84
C GLY A 221 -39.25 27.89 20.71
N ALA A 222 -39.87 28.18 21.86
CA ALA A 222 -39.38 29.16 22.83
C ALA A 222 -38.36 28.58 23.83
N ASP A 223 -38.41 27.26 23.99
CA ASP A 223 -37.47 26.36 24.65
C ASP A 223 -36.20 26.12 23.82
N VAL A 224 -36.33 26.06 22.49
CA VAL A 224 -35.19 25.89 21.57
C VAL A 224 -34.36 27.18 21.47
N LEU A 225 -34.99 28.35 21.27
CA LEU A 225 -34.29 29.63 21.16
C LEU A 225 -34.25 30.38 22.50
N VAL A 226 -33.25 30.09 23.33
CA VAL A 226 -33.13 30.65 24.69
C VAL A 226 -32.41 32.00 24.73
N THR A 227 -32.75 32.84 25.70
CA THR A 227 -31.97 34.04 26.05
C THR A 227 -30.98 33.66 27.14
N LYS A 228 -29.69 33.84 26.87
CA LYS A 228 -28.58 33.49 27.75
C LYS A 228 -27.54 34.61 27.67
N PRO A 229 -27.31 35.39 28.73
CA PRO A 229 -26.39 36.54 28.69
C PRO A 229 -25.01 36.13 28.12
N PRO A 230 -24.42 36.94 27.19
CA PRO A 230 -24.80 38.29 26.77
C PRO A 230 -25.81 38.40 25.61
N GLY A 231 -26.54 37.34 25.25
CA GLY A 231 -27.53 37.40 24.17
C GLY A 231 -28.42 36.16 24.05
N TYR A 232 -28.26 35.42 22.95
CA TYR A 232 -29.17 34.32 22.57
C TYR A 232 -28.40 33.07 22.15
N ALA A 233 -28.96 31.89 22.39
CA ALA A 233 -28.39 30.60 22.01
C ALA A 233 -29.50 29.66 21.51
N LEU A 234 -29.11 28.67 20.69
CA LEU A 234 -29.97 27.53 20.36
C LEU A 234 -29.64 26.35 21.28
N SER A 235 -30.67 25.84 21.95
CA SER A 235 -30.60 24.69 22.84
C SER A 235 -31.03 23.42 22.09
N ILE A 236 -30.22 23.03 21.11
CA ILE A 236 -30.44 21.86 20.24
C ILE A 236 -29.50 20.71 20.59
N ARG A 237 -29.91 19.47 20.31
CA ARG A 237 -29.02 18.30 20.29
C ARG A 237 -28.23 18.24 18.98
N PRO A 238 -27.02 17.66 18.94
CA PRO A 238 -26.25 17.47 17.69
C PRO A 238 -27.06 16.81 16.57
N GLU A 239 -27.84 15.78 16.89
CA GLU A 239 -28.67 15.03 15.93
C GLU A 239 -29.76 15.88 15.23
N GLN A 240 -30.03 17.09 15.73
CA GLN A 240 -31.00 18.03 15.15
C GLN A 240 -30.38 18.98 14.11
N LEU A 241 -29.08 18.88 13.82
CA LEU A 241 -28.38 19.70 12.83
C LEU A 241 -27.70 18.82 11.79
N ASP A 242 -27.89 19.09 10.50
CA ASP A 242 -27.25 18.33 9.41
C ASP A 242 -25.71 18.41 9.46
N LEU A 243 -25.14 19.58 9.76
CA LEU A 243 -23.70 19.75 9.94
C LEU A 243 -23.09 18.86 11.04
N GLU A 244 -23.76 18.72 12.19
CA GLU A 244 -23.22 17.91 13.29
C GLU A 244 -23.43 16.41 13.06
N ARG A 245 -24.52 16.01 12.39
CA ARG A 245 -24.70 14.63 11.90
C ARG A 245 -23.65 14.25 10.85
N PHE A 246 -23.36 15.15 9.91
CA PHE A 246 -22.29 15.00 8.93
C PHE A 246 -20.94 14.75 9.63
N ARG A 247 -20.61 15.54 10.67
CA ARG A 247 -19.39 15.36 11.47
C ARG A 247 -19.36 14.07 12.28
N GLN A 248 -20.51 13.63 12.80
CA GLN A 248 -20.63 12.34 13.49
C GLN A 248 -20.33 11.18 12.53
N LEU A 249 -20.96 11.15 11.35
CA LEU A 249 -20.72 10.13 10.31
C LEU A 249 -19.27 10.16 9.81
N VAL A 250 -18.67 11.34 9.62
CA VAL A 250 -17.25 11.46 9.24
C VAL A 250 -16.30 10.97 10.35
N ALA A 251 -16.65 11.15 11.62
CA ALA A 251 -15.88 10.60 12.74
C ALA A 251 -16.04 9.08 12.88
N GLU A 252 -17.23 8.55 12.57
CA GLU A 252 -17.56 7.12 12.53
C GLU A 252 -16.79 6.42 11.40
N ALA A 253 -16.87 6.94 10.17
CA ALA A 253 -16.08 6.47 9.02
C ALA A 253 -14.57 6.45 9.28
N ARG A 254 -14.02 7.45 9.99
CA ARG A 254 -12.59 7.50 10.34
C ARG A 254 -12.18 6.52 11.45
N ALA A 255 -13.15 5.87 12.10
CA ALA A 255 -12.93 4.77 13.02
C ALA A 255 -13.15 3.39 12.34
N GLU A 256 -13.71 3.35 11.13
CA GLU A 256 -14.07 2.13 10.41
C GLU A 256 -12.88 1.58 9.59
N PRO A 257 -12.30 0.42 9.96
CA PRO A 257 -11.22 -0.20 9.18
C PRO A 257 -11.65 -0.64 7.78
N GLU A 258 -12.86 -1.17 7.60
CA GLU A 258 -13.27 -1.79 6.33
C GLU A 258 -13.58 -0.73 5.26
N ALA A 259 -12.95 -0.84 4.09
CA ALA A 259 -13.02 0.20 3.06
C ALA A 259 -14.43 0.38 2.46
N ASP A 260 -15.20 -0.70 2.37
CA ASP A 260 -16.59 -0.67 1.87
C ASP A 260 -17.53 0.06 2.82
N ASP A 261 -17.53 -0.31 4.10
CA ASP A 261 -18.38 0.33 5.11
C ASP A 261 -17.93 1.77 5.35
N ARG A 262 -16.61 2.05 5.37
CA ARG A 262 -16.07 3.42 5.41
C ARG A 262 -16.57 4.28 4.25
N ALA A 263 -16.51 3.78 3.01
CA ALA A 263 -17.03 4.49 1.84
C ALA A 263 -18.55 4.72 1.92
N SER A 264 -19.31 3.73 2.39
CA SER A 264 -20.76 3.79 2.59
C SER A 264 -21.17 4.87 3.62
N ILE A 265 -20.45 4.95 4.75
CA ILE A 265 -20.70 5.96 5.79
C ILE A 265 -20.30 7.36 5.29
N LEU A 266 -19.19 7.49 4.54
CA LEU A 266 -18.77 8.77 3.95
C LEU A 266 -19.75 9.25 2.86
N GLN A 267 -20.30 8.36 2.05
CA GLN A 267 -21.36 8.71 1.09
C GLN A 267 -22.64 9.14 1.83
N SER A 268 -23.02 8.43 2.90
CA SER A 268 -24.17 8.80 3.75
C SER A 268 -24.00 10.17 4.40
N ALA A 269 -22.77 10.57 4.71
CA ALA A 269 -22.44 11.93 5.16
C ALA A 269 -22.57 12.97 4.02
N LEU A 270 -22.07 12.64 2.83
CA LEU A 270 -22.14 13.51 1.64
C LEU A 270 -23.57 13.73 1.14
N ASP A 271 -24.47 12.76 1.30
CA ASP A 271 -25.89 12.85 0.92
C ASP A 271 -26.69 13.87 1.75
N LEU A 272 -26.16 14.33 2.89
CA LEU A 272 -26.74 15.44 3.66
C LEU A 272 -26.60 16.81 2.95
N TRP A 273 -25.71 16.92 1.94
CA TRP A 273 -25.39 18.16 1.25
C TRP A 273 -26.32 18.45 0.07
N ARG A 274 -27.38 19.20 0.33
CA ARG A 274 -28.44 19.62 -0.60
C ARG A 274 -28.03 20.75 -1.56
N GLY A 275 -26.80 21.26 -1.47
CA GLY A 275 -26.29 22.34 -2.34
C GLY A 275 -25.03 23.01 -1.79
N PRO A 276 -24.75 24.27 -2.18
CA PRO A 276 -23.82 25.14 -1.45
C PRO A 276 -24.32 25.35 -0.02
N PRO A 277 -23.43 25.28 1.01
CA PRO A 277 -23.83 25.52 2.38
C PRO A 277 -24.35 26.95 2.55
N LEU A 278 -25.37 27.14 3.39
CA LEU A 278 -25.94 28.45 3.74
C LEU A 278 -26.38 29.31 2.54
N ALA A 279 -26.86 28.70 1.45
CA ALA A 279 -27.21 29.39 0.20
C ALA A 279 -28.14 30.61 0.39
N ASP A 280 -29.11 30.55 1.31
CA ASP A 280 -29.98 31.68 1.68
C ASP A 280 -29.22 32.95 2.14
N VAL A 281 -28.01 32.81 2.65
CA VAL A 281 -27.21 33.91 3.24
C VAL A 281 -25.84 34.03 2.56
N GLU A 282 -25.70 33.55 1.32
CA GLU A 282 -24.44 33.51 0.57
C GLU A 282 -23.77 34.87 0.32
N PHE A 283 -24.49 35.98 0.54
CA PHE A 283 -23.98 37.36 0.42
C PHE A 283 -23.77 38.07 1.77
N GLU A 284 -24.08 37.43 2.90
CA GLU A 284 -23.86 38.02 4.23
C GLU A 284 -22.39 37.86 4.63
N ALA A 285 -21.77 38.94 5.11
CA ALA A 285 -20.31 38.97 5.37
C ALA A 285 -19.86 37.96 6.45
N PHE A 286 -20.70 37.70 7.46
CA PHE A 286 -20.41 36.71 8.51
C PHE A 286 -20.41 35.25 8.01
N ALA A 287 -21.07 34.98 6.88
CA ALA A 287 -21.21 33.63 6.34
C ALA A 287 -20.01 33.23 5.46
N GLN A 288 -19.30 34.18 4.84
CA GLN A 288 -18.27 33.92 3.83
C GLN A 288 -17.18 32.94 4.30
N SER A 289 -16.66 33.15 5.51
CA SER A 289 -15.62 32.29 6.09
C SER A 289 -16.15 30.89 6.36
N GLU A 290 -17.38 30.77 6.86
CA GLU A 290 -17.98 29.47 7.16
C GLU A 290 -18.44 28.72 5.92
N ILE A 291 -18.96 29.40 4.89
CA ILE A 291 -19.25 28.82 3.58
C ILE A 291 -17.97 28.25 2.95
N THR A 292 -16.87 29.01 3.00
CA THR A 292 -15.56 28.55 2.51
C THR A 292 -15.06 27.35 3.32
N ARG A 293 -15.08 27.46 4.66
CA ARG A 293 -14.63 26.40 5.58
C ARG A 293 -15.44 25.12 5.42
N LEU A 294 -16.75 25.22 5.18
CA LEU A 294 -17.66 24.10 4.94
C LEU A 294 -17.48 23.51 3.53
N ALA A 295 -17.23 24.32 2.51
CA ALA A 295 -16.93 23.81 1.17
C ALA A 295 -15.63 22.98 1.15
N GLU A 296 -14.60 23.42 1.89
CA GLU A 296 -13.38 22.64 2.12
C GLU A 296 -13.65 21.38 2.97
N GLU A 297 -14.47 21.47 4.03
CA GLU A 297 -14.87 20.32 4.87
C GLU A 297 -15.59 19.24 4.03
N ARG A 298 -16.45 19.65 3.09
CA ARG A 298 -17.09 18.74 2.11
C ARG A 298 -16.07 18.14 1.14
N LEU A 299 -15.15 18.95 0.61
CA LEU A 299 -14.20 18.51 -0.40
C LEU A 299 -13.19 17.49 0.18
N ALA A 300 -12.73 17.70 1.40
CA ALA A 300 -11.87 16.75 2.12
C ALA A 300 -12.58 15.40 2.34
N VAL A 301 -13.85 15.42 2.74
CA VAL A 301 -14.65 14.20 2.94
C VAL A 301 -14.96 13.49 1.61
N LEU A 302 -15.08 14.23 0.51
CA LEU A 302 -15.18 13.64 -0.83
C LEU A 302 -13.85 13.00 -1.27
N GLU A 303 -12.71 13.62 -1.00
CA GLU A 303 -11.39 13.01 -1.22
C GLU A 303 -11.22 11.73 -0.36
N GLU A 304 -11.62 11.74 0.92
CA GLU A 304 -11.60 10.57 1.81
C GLU A 304 -12.54 9.44 1.33
N ARG A 305 -13.72 9.77 0.77
CA ARG A 305 -14.62 8.76 0.17
C ARG A 305 -13.98 8.11 -1.05
N ILE A 306 -13.35 8.91 -1.92
CA ILE A 306 -12.65 8.44 -3.11
C ILE A 306 -11.44 7.57 -2.73
N ASP A 307 -10.71 7.89 -1.66
CA ASP A 307 -9.63 7.03 -1.16
C ASP A 307 -10.18 5.66 -0.72
N ALA A 308 -11.27 5.64 0.08
CA ALA A 308 -11.92 4.38 0.48
C ALA A 308 -12.47 3.59 -0.73
N ASP A 309 -13.04 4.26 -1.73
CA ASP A 309 -13.46 3.63 -3.00
C ASP A 309 -12.28 3.07 -3.81
N LEU A 310 -11.11 3.72 -3.79
CA LEU A 310 -9.87 3.24 -4.43
C LEU A 310 -9.21 2.09 -3.67
N GLU A 311 -9.30 2.07 -2.34
CA GLU A 311 -8.94 0.93 -1.49
C GLU A 311 -9.87 -0.27 -1.73
N ALA A 312 -11.17 -0.04 -1.89
CA ALA A 312 -12.17 -1.06 -2.21
C ALA A 312 -12.21 -1.48 -3.70
N GLY A 313 -11.24 -1.05 -4.52
CA GLY A 313 -11.09 -1.48 -5.90
C GLY A 313 -12.09 -0.89 -6.91
N ARG A 314 -12.95 0.08 -6.55
CA ARG A 314 -13.94 0.74 -7.45
C ARG A 314 -13.33 1.72 -8.46
N HIS A 315 -12.07 1.54 -8.85
CA HIS A 315 -11.30 2.47 -9.69
C HIS A 315 -11.91 2.72 -11.08
N SER A 316 -12.56 1.72 -11.67
CA SER A 316 -13.23 1.85 -12.98
C SER A 316 -14.47 2.73 -12.90
N GLU A 317 -15.28 2.59 -11.84
CA GLU A 317 -16.52 3.33 -11.61
C GLU A 317 -16.25 4.79 -11.27
N LEU A 318 -15.27 5.05 -10.40
CA LEU A 318 -14.84 6.39 -9.99
C LEU A 318 -14.37 7.29 -11.15
N THR A 319 -13.86 6.72 -12.24
CA THR A 319 -13.11 7.48 -13.25
C THR A 319 -13.96 8.62 -13.85
N GLY A 320 -15.25 8.40 -14.11
CA GLY A 320 -16.15 9.44 -14.65
C GLY A 320 -16.48 10.57 -13.66
N GLU A 321 -16.53 10.28 -12.36
CA GLU A 321 -16.69 11.29 -11.30
C GLU A 321 -15.40 12.11 -11.16
N LEU A 322 -14.24 11.44 -11.13
CA LEU A 322 -12.92 12.07 -11.07
C LEU A 322 -12.64 12.97 -12.28
N GLU A 323 -13.00 12.55 -13.50
CA GLU A 323 -12.94 13.39 -14.70
C GLU A 323 -13.83 14.66 -14.58
N ALA A 324 -14.92 14.62 -13.81
CA ALA A 324 -15.75 15.82 -13.53
C ALA A 324 -15.13 16.69 -12.43
N LEU A 325 -14.68 16.10 -11.32
CA LEU A 325 -14.08 16.80 -10.19
C LEU A 325 -12.78 17.52 -10.56
N VAL A 326 -11.91 16.90 -11.37
CA VAL A 326 -10.68 17.54 -11.88
C VAL A 326 -10.99 18.72 -12.80
N ARG A 327 -12.10 18.71 -13.54
CA ARG A 327 -12.55 19.88 -14.33
C ARG A 327 -13.13 21.00 -13.47
N GLN A 328 -13.77 20.66 -12.35
CA GLN A 328 -14.32 21.64 -11.40
C GLN A 328 -13.24 22.26 -10.51
N TYR A 329 -12.22 21.47 -10.13
CA TYR A 329 -11.14 21.85 -9.22
C TYR A 329 -9.75 21.67 -9.87
N PRO A 330 -9.43 22.39 -10.96
CA PRO A 330 -8.29 22.09 -11.84
C PRO A 330 -6.91 22.25 -11.18
N VAL A 331 -6.82 22.89 -10.01
CA VAL A 331 -5.58 23.06 -9.24
C VAL A 331 -5.49 22.14 -8.00
N ARG A 332 -6.46 21.24 -7.76
CA ARG A 332 -6.37 20.23 -6.69
C ARG A 332 -5.55 19.03 -7.17
N GLU A 333 -4.29 18.97 -6.74
CA GLU A 333 -3.37 17.90 -7.11
C GLU A 333 -3.81 16.51 -6.63
N ARG A 334 -4.46 16.42 -5.46
CA ARG A 334 -4.96 15.15 -4.90
C ARG A 334 -6.02 14.50 -5.78
N LEU A 335 -7.06 15.23 -6.19
CA LEU A 335 -8.06 14.75 -7.17
C LEU A 335 -7.43 14.30 -8.49
N ARG A 336 -6.34 14.94 -8.93
CA ARG A 336 -5.57 14.54 -10.13
C ARG A 336 -4.78 13.25 -9.89
N ALA A 337 -4.16 13.08 -8.72
CA ALA A 337 -3.52 11.83 -8.32
C ALA A 337 -4.52 10.67 -8.26
N HIS A 338 -5.72 10.91 -7.73
CA HIS A 338 -6.80 9.92 -7.66
C HIS A 338 -7.25 9.52 -9.07
N LEU A 339 -7.41 10.49 -9.99
CA LEU A 339 -7.72 10.22 -11.41
C LEU A 339 -6.59 9.43 -12.11
N MET A 340 -5.32 9.79 -11.90
CA MET A 340 -4.18 9.07 -12.45
C MET A 340 -4.12 7.61 -11.96
N LEU A 341 -4.35 7.38 -10.67
CA LEU A 341 -4.37 6.04 -10.09
C LEU A 341 -5.57 5.22 -10.58
N ALA A 342 -6.75 5.84 -10.67
CA ALA A 342 -7.97 5.21 -11.20
C ALA A 342 -7.81 4.76 -12.67
N LEU A 343 -7.26 5.63 -13.51
CA LEU A 343 -6.94 5.35 -14.91
C LEU A 343 -5.88 4.24 -15.02
N TYR A 344 -4.79 4.32 -14.26
CA TYR A 344 -3.72 3.32 -14.27
C TYR A 344 -4.21 1.92 -13.86
N ARG A 345 -4.93 1.83 -12.73
CA ARG A 345 -5.54 0.57 -12.25
C ARG A 345 -6.58 0.01 -13.23
N SER A 346 -7.25 0.87 -13.98
CA SER A 346 -8.17 0.49 -15.07
C SER A 346 -7.47 0.22 -16.42
N GLY A 347 -6.14 0.05 -16.43
CA GLY A 347 -5.34 -0.26 -17.63
C GLY A 347 -5.09 0.91 -18.59
N ARG A 348 -5.64 2.10 -18.31
CA ARG A 348 -5.55 3.32 -19.13
C ARG A 348 -4.25 4.10 -18.85
N GLN A 349 -3.10 3.42 -18.89
CA GLN A 349 -1.78 3.99 -18.49
C GLN A 349 -1.43 5.28 -19.27
N ALA A 350 -1.71 5.33 -20.57
CA ALA A 350 -1.44 6.53 -21.38
C ALA A 350 -2.23 7.76 -20.88
N GLU A 351 -3.53 7.58 -20.60
CA GLU A 351 -4.41 8.66 -20.14
C GLU A 351 -4.05 9.12 -18.72
N ALA A 352 -3.50 8.23 -17.88
CA ALA A 352 -2.91 8.60 -16.59
C ALA A 352 -1.65 9.48 -16.74
N LEU A 353 -0.80 9.19 -17.73
CA LEU A 353 0.38 10.02 -18.03
C LEU A 353 0.00 11.36 -18.68
N ASP A 354 -1.04 11.38 -19.51
CA ASP A 354 -1.59 12.63 -20.07
C ASP A 354 -2.24 13.50 -18.99
N THR A 355 -2.93 12.89 -18.02
CA THR A 355 -3.50 13.59 -16.85
C THR A 355 -2.41 14.33 -16.04
N TYR A 356 -1.20 13.75 -15.93
CA TYR A 356 -0.05 14.41 -15.31
C TYR A 356 0.48 15.60 -16.14
N GLN A 357 0.58 15.44 -17.47
CA GLN A 357 1.03 16.52 -18.36
C GLN A 357 0.05 17.70 -18.33
N ASP A 358 -1.25 17.41 -18.31
CA ASP A 358 -2.32 18.40 -18.16
C ASP A 358 -2.32 19.05 -16.77
N ALA A 359 -1.99 18.30 -15.70
CA ALA A 359 -1.78 18.85 -14.36
C ALA A 359 -0.64 19.87 -14.34
N ARG A 360 0.54 19.47 -14.84
CA ARG A 360 1.72 20.31 -14.91
C ARG A 360 1.47 21.58 -15.72
N ARG A 361 0.85 21.46 -16.90
CA ARG A 361 0.48 22.62 -17.72
C ARG A 361 -0.43 23.58 -16.94
N THR A 362 -1.48 23.06 -16.30
CA THR A 362 -2.44 23.86 -15.52
C THR A 362 -1.76 24.62 -14.37
N LEU A 363 -0.92 23.95 -13.59
CA LEU A 363 -0.24 24.55 -12.42
C LEU A 363 0.78 25.62 -12.83
N VAL A 364 1.55 25.38 -13.90
CA VAL A 364 2.50 26.35 -14.45
C VAL A 364 1.77 27.56 -15.05
N GLU A 365 0.69 27.36 -15.80
CA GLU A 365 -0.06 28.44 -16.45
C GLU A 365 -0.89 29.30 -15.47
N GLN A 366 -1.50 28.70 -14.43
CA GLN A 366 -2.41 29.41 -13.52
C GLN A 366 -1.74 29.90 -12.23
N LEU A 367 -0.73 29.19 -11.73
CA LEU A 367 -0.09 29.47 -10.43
C LEU A 367 1.42 29.71 -10.53
N GLY A 368 2.06 29.41 -11.67
CA GLY A 368 3.51 29.55 -11.85
C GLY A 368 4.34 28.53 -11.08
N ILE A 369 3.75 27.40 -10.68
CA ILE A 369 4.40 26.34 -9.89
C ILE A 369 4.47 25.02 -10.66
N GLU A 370 5.47 24.20 -10.33
CA GLU A 370 5.55 22.80 -10.76
C GLU A 370 4.69 21.90 -9.84
N PRO A 371 4.27 20.71 -10.30
CA PRO A 371 3.57 19.71 -9.48
C PRO A 371 4.25 19.39 -8.14
N GLY A 372 3.45 19.13 -7.12
CA GLY A 372 3.90 18.68 -5.80
C GLY A 372 4.59 17.30 -5.81
N PRO A 373 5.36 16.98 -4.76
CA PRO A 373 6.18 15.76 -4.72
C PRO A 373 5.37 14.49 -4.88
N ASP A 374 4.17 14.42 -4.30
CA ASP A 374 3.30 13.23 -4.34
C ASP A 374 2.81 12.94 -5.77
N LEU A 375 2.47 13.98 -6.53
CA LEU A 375 2.02 13.88 -7.91
C LEU A 375 3.19 13.54 -8.87
N GLN A 376 4.39 14.09 -8.60
CA GLN A 376 5.63 13.68 -9.28
C GLN A 376 6.01 12.22 -8.98
N GLN A 377 5.85 11.78 -7.73
CA GLN A 377 6.13 10.42 -7.29
C GLN A 377 5.20 9.43 -7.99
N LEU A 378 3.89 9.68 -7.98
CA LEU A 378 2.90 8.82 -8.66
C LEU A 378 3.19 8.71 -10.16
N HIS A 379 3.49 9.82 -10.83
CA HIS A 379 3.93 9.81 -12.24
C HIS A 379 5.18 8.93 -12.45
N GLY A 380 6.19 9.05 -11.58
CA GLY A 380 7.38 8.20 -11.62
C GLY A 380 7.12 6.71 -11.37
N GLN A 381 6.20 6.40 -10.45
CA GLN A 381 5.76 5.03 -10.16
C GLN A 381 4.98 4.42 -11.33
N ILE A 382 4.10 5.19 -11.99
CA ILE A 382 3.36 4.79 -13.20
C ILE A 382 4.32 4.52 -14.37
N LEU A 383 5.36 5.34 -14.54
CA LEU A 383 6.37 5.14 -15.59
C LEU A 383 7.21 3.86 -15.40
N ARG A 384 7.44 3.45 -14.16
CA ARG A 384 8.14 2.19 -13.83
C ARG A 384 7.21 0.95 -13.81
N GLN A 385 5.90 1.16 -13.83
CA GLN A 385 4.88 0.15 -13.57
C GLN A 385 5.04 -0.53 -12.18
N ASP A 386 5.38 0.27 -11.15
CA ASP A 386 5.64 -0.23 -9.79
C ASP A 386 4.45 -1.05 -9.25
N ALA A 387 4.76 -2.22 -8.66
CA ALA A 387 3.75 -3.21 -8.25
C ALA A 387 2.71 -2.63 -7.27
N GLY A 388 3.14 -1.83 -6.28
CA GLY A 388 2.26 -1.19 -5.30
C GLY A 388 1.28 -0.14 -5.84
N LEU A 389 1.30 0.16 -7.15
CA LEU A 389 0.25 0.96 -7.80
C LEU A 389 -0.92 0.14 -8.35
N ARG A 390 -0.79 -1.19 -8.43
CA ARG A 390 -1.93 -2.05 -8.79
C ARG A 390 -3.07 -1.81 -7.80
N ALA A 391 -4.28 -2.22 -8.18
CA ALA A 391 -5.32 -2.35 -7.18
C ALA A 391 -4.82 -3.29 -6.06
N PRO A 392 -5.29 -3.15 -4.82
CA PRO A 392 -5.59 -4.38 -4.09
C PRO A 392 -6.57 -5.15 -4.99
N ASP A 393 -6.05 -6.12 -5.76
CA ASP A 393 -6.86 -6.91 -6.68
C ASP A 393 -8.03 -7.49 -5.87
N ALA A 394 -9.26 -7.33 -6.37
CA ALA A 394 -10.46 -7.82 -5.69
C ALA A 394 -10.25 -9.29 -5.34
N ALA A 395 -10.06 -9.56 -4.04
CA ALA A 395 -9.28 -10.72 -3.63
C ALA A 395 -9.88 -12.00 -4.23
N PRO A 396 -9.12 -12.79 -5.02
CA PRO A 396 -9.63 -14.06 -5.54
C PRO A 396 -10.10 -14.88 -4.34
N PRO A 397 -11.36 -15.35 -4.33
CA PRO A 397 -12.17 -15.44 -3.11
C PRO A 397 -11.57 -16.40 -2.08
N ALA A 398 -10.75 -15.83 -1.18
CA ALA A 398 -9.79 -16.54 -0.34
C ALA A 398 -9.11 -17.72 -1.08
N GLU A 399 -8.45 -17.44 -2.21
CA GLU A 399 -7.63 -18.44 -2.91
C GLU A 399 -6.63 -19.03 -1.91
N ASP A 400 -6.66 -20.36 -1.75
CA ASP A 400 -5.91 -21.02 -0.68
C ASP A 400 -4.42 -20.77 -0.91
N HIS A 401 -3.74 -20.23 0.11
CA HIS A 401 -2.30 -19.95 0.07
C HIS A 401 -1.49 -21.18 -0.40
N PHE A 402 -1.92 -22.38 -0.02
CA PHE A 402 -1.28 -23.62 -0.44
C PHE A 402 -1.52 -23.94 -1.93
N ASP A 403 -2.70 -23.65 -2.47
CA ASP A 403 -3.00 -23.75 -3.91
C ASP A 403 -2.23 -22.71 -4.73
N GLU A 404 -2.16 -21.44 -4.28
CA GLU A 404 -1.46 -20.37 -4.99
C GLU A 404 0.05 -20.62 -5.05
N VAL A 405 0.68 -20.94 -3.91
CA VAL A 405 2.11 -21.27 -3.84
C VAL A 405 2.42 -22.50 -4.69
N LEU A 406 1.59 -23.55 -4.62
CA LEU A 406 1.78 -24.75 -5.42
C LEU A 406 1.59 -24.49 -6.92
N ARG A 407 0.58 -23.72 -7.32
CA ARG A 407 0.36 -23.29 -8.70
C ARG A 407 1.59 -22.56 -9.25
N ILE A 408 2.17 -21.64 -8.48
CA ILE A 408 3.33 -20.85 -8.90
C ILE A 408 4.63 -21.67 -8.89
N LEU A 409 4.77 -22.65 -8.00
CA LEU A 409 5.85 -23.64 -8.02
C LEU A 409 5.77 -24.53 -9.27
N LEU A 410 4.59 -25.07 -9.57
CA LEU A 410 4.36 -25.99 -10.70
C LEU A 410 4.22 -25.29 -12.06
N ASP A 411 4.10 -23.96 -12.09
CA ASP A 411 4.35 -23.10 -13.25
C ASP A 411 5.86 -22.89 -13.50
N GLY A 412 6.74 -23.33 -12.60
CA GLY A 412 8.17 -23.03 -12.65
C GLY A 412 8.52 -21.57 -12.35
N ARG A 413 7.64 -20.83 -11.63
CA ARG A 413 7.76 -19.38 -11.35
C ARG A 413 8.05 -19.04 -9.88
N LEU A 414 8.24 -20.04 -9.02
CA LEU A 414 8.72 -19.88 -7.65
C LEU A 414 10.24 -20.04 -7.56
N VAL A 415 10.87 -19.33 -6.63
CA VAL A 415 12.18 -19.64 -6.05
C VAL A 415 12.00 -19.85 -4.55
N ALA A 416 12.33 -21.04 -4.08
CA ALA A 416 12.39 -21.34 -2.65
C ALA A 416 13.68 -20.78 -2.06
N VAL A 417 13.60 -20.19 -0.88
CA VAL A 417 14.74 -19.67 -0.12
C VAL A 417 14.72 -20.36 1.25
N LEU A 418 15.75 -21.15 1.56
CA LEU A 418 15.80 -22.00 2.75
C LEU A 418 16.78 -21.46 3.79
N GLY A 419 16.23 -21.08 4.94
CA GLY A 419 16.98 -20.65 6.12
C GLY A 419 17.75 -21.79 6.77
N ALA A 420 18.78 -21.42 7.52
CA ALA A 420 19.56 -22.33 8.36
C ALA A 420 19.50 -21.82 9.79
N ASP A 421 19.20 -22.69 10.76
CA ASP A 421 19.35 -22.33 12.17
C ASP A 421 20.85 -22.42 12.53
N VAL A 422 21.49 -21.26 12.57
CA VAL A 422 22.91 -21.15 12.94
C VAL A 422 23.11 -20.98 14.45
N GLY A 423 22.04 -21.00 15.26
CA GLY A 423 22.09 -20.87 16.71
C GLY A 423 22.76 -22.06 17.38
N GLU A 424 22.43 -23.28 16.97
CA GLU A 424 23.09 -24.51 17.46
C GLU A 424 24.57 -24.54 17.07
N LEU A 425 24.90 -24.21 15.82
CA LEU A 425 26.28 -24.11 15.33
C LEU A 425 27.09 -23.04 16.09
N ALA A 426 26.50 -21.88 16.38
CA ALA A 426 27.11 -20.84 17.19
C ALA A 426 27.37 -21.31 18.64
N GLY A 427 26.41 -22.04 19.23
CA GLY A 427 26.53 -22.60 20.57
C GLY A 427 27.65 -23.64 20.68
N MET A 428 27.70 -24.61 19.75
CA MET A 428 28.77 -25.61 19.69
C MET A 428 30.14 -24.95 19.50
N LEU A 429 30.25 -23.97 18.60
CA LEU A 429 31.50 -23.25 18.36
C LEU A 429 31.92 -22.41 19.59
N ALA A 430 30.97 -21.83 20.32
CA ALA A 430 31.23 -21.06 21.53
C ALA A 430 31.75 -21.94 22.67
N GLU A 431 31.13 -23.11 22.90
CA GLU A 431 31.58 -24.09 23.89
C GLU A 431 32.98 -24.62 23.57
N ARG A 432 33.22 -25.00 22.30
CA ARG A 432 34.50 -25.58 21.83
C ARG A 432 35.70 -24.64 22.00
N PHE A 433 35.48 -23.33 22.09
CA PHE A 433 36.53 -22.30 22.16
C PHE A 433 36.48 -21.41 23.41
N ASP A 434 35.78 -21.83 24.47
CA ASP A 434 35.65 -21.13 25.76
C ASP A 434 35.06 -19.69 25.65
N TYR A 435 34.15 -19.45 24.70
CA TYR A 435 33.59 -18.12 24.47
C TYR A 435 32.55 -17.73 25.53
N ALA A 436 32.86 -16.69 26.31
CA ALA A 436 32.19 -16.39 27.58
C ALA A 436 30.98 -15.42 27.51
N GLU A 437 30.56 -14.96 26.32
CA GLU A 437 29.33 -14.15 26.20
C GLU A 437 28.15 -15.03 25.73
N ASN A 438 27.11 -15.12 26.57
CA ASN A 438 25.86 -15.77 26.21
C ASN A 438 25.15 -15.03 25.05
N GLU A 439 24.33 -15.75 24.28
CA GLU A 439 23.44 -15.20 23.23
C GLU A 439 24.17 -14.54 22.03
N ALA A 440 25.47 -14.78 21.85
CA ALA A 440 26.20 -14.32 20.67
C ALA A 440 25.93 -15.21 19.43
N GLY A 441 25.40 -14.62 18.36
CA GLY A 441 25.20 -15.30 17.08
C GLY A 441 26.51 -15.62 16.35
N LEU A 442 26.44 -16.58 15.40
CA LEU A 442 27.59 -17.18 14.71
C LEU A 442 28.65 -16.16 14.22
N PRO A 443 28.30 -15.01 13.59
CA PRO A 443 29.29 -14.02 13.12
C PRO A 443 30.31 -13.61 14.18
N ARG A 444 29.84 -13.38 15.41
CA ARG A 444 30.66 -12.83 16.50
C ARG A 444 31.50 -13.90 17.21
N VAL A 445 30.96 -15.12 17.31
CA VAL A 445 31.69 -16.29 17.82
C VAL A 445 32.80 -16.67 16.84
N ALA A 446 32.49 -16.79 15.54
CA ALA A 446 33.46 -17.09 14.50
C ALA A 446 34.53 -16.00 14.36
N GLN A 447 34.16 -14.71 14.43
CA GLN A 447 35.13 -13.60 14.47
C GLN A 447 36.10 -13.73 15.66
N TYR A 448 35.60 -14.05 16.86
CA TYR A 448 36.44 -14.30 18.03
C TYR A 448 37.43 -15.45 17.80
N VAL A 449 36.96 -16.61 17.31
CA VAL A 449 37.83 -17.77 17.04
C VAL A 449 38.88 -17.43 15.97
N SER A 450 38.47 -16.79 14.87
CA SER A 450 39.37 -16.37 13.78
C SER A 450 40.49 -15.45 14.30
N VAL A 451 40.16 -14.47 15.15
CA VAL A 451 41.14 -13.52 15.73
C VAL A 451 42.02 -14.16 16.81
N MET A 452 41.47 -15.06 17.65
CA MET A 452 42.16 -15.60 18.82
C MET A 452 42.88 -16.93 18.59
N LYS A 453 42.52 -17.67 17.55
CA LYS A 453 43.05 -19.01 17.21
C LYS A 453 43.56 -19.10 15.76
N GLY A 454 43.08 -18.22 14.88
CA GLY A 454 43.36 -18.24 13.44
C GLY A 454 42.21 -18.84 12.63
N SER A 455 42.14 -18.46 11.35
CA SER A 455 41.09 -18.93 10.43
C SER A 455 41.17 -20.43 10.10
N GLY A 456 42.37 -21.02 10.09
CA GLY A 456 42.56 -22.47 9.88
C GLY A 456 41.83 -23.32 10.93
N PRO A 457 42.15 -23.17 12.23
CA PRO A 457 41.44 -23.87 13.30
C PRO A 457 39.93 -23.59 13.38
N LEU A 458 39.46 -22.43 12.91
CA LEU A 458 38.03 -22.16 12.73
C LEU A 458 37.44 -23.03 11.62
N TYR A 459 38.09 -23.11 10.47
CA TYR A 459 37.62 -23.88 9.31
C TYR A 459 37.68 -25.40 9.57
N ASP A 460 38.74 -25.90 10.21
CA ASP A 460 38.84 -27.32 10.61
C ASP A 460 37.71 -27.73 11.58
N GLU A 461 37.33 -26.85 12.49
CA GLU A 461 36.24 -27.10 13.44
C GLU A 461 34.85 -26.96 12.78
N LEU A 462 34.65 -25.96 11.92
CA LEU A 462 33.42 -25.85 11.13
C LEU A 462 33.21 -27.06 10.23
N HIS A 463 34.26 -27.56 9.58
CA HIS A 463 34.21 -28.82 8.85
C HIS A 463 33.82 -29.99 9.77
N ALA A 464 34.47 -30.13 10.94
CA ALA A 464 34.16 -31.20 11.88
C ALA A 464 32.72 -31.17 12.45
N LEU A 465 32.08 -29.99 12.49
CA LEU A 465 30.68 -29.82 12.91
C LEU A 465 29.68 -29.99 11.75
N LEU A 466 30.05 -29.60 10.53
CA LEU A 466 29.18 -29.60 9.34
C LEU A 466 29.30 -30.86 8.48
N ASP A 467 30.36 -31.66 8.66
CA ASP A 467 30.53 -32.99 8.06
C ASP A 467 29.69 -34.08 8.77
N ALA A 468 28.89 -33.71 9.78
CA ALA A 468 27.90 -34.61 10.36
C ALA A 468 26.79 -34.95 9.34
N ASP A 469 26.35 -36.21 9.28
CA ASP A 469 25.21 -36.63 8.47
C ASP A 469 23.88 -36.14 9.10
N VAL A 470 23.58 -34.85 8.92
CA VAL A 470 22.31 -34.23 9.30
C VAL A 470 21.19 -34.79 8.42
N PRO A 471 20.15 -35.44 8.98
CA PRO A 471 19.08 -36.04 8.19
C PRO A 471 18.21 -34.96 7.52
N PRO A 472 17.73 -35.18 6.28
CA PRO A 472 16.82 -34.23 5.62
C PRO A 472 15.54 -33.94 6.41
N THR A 473 15.09 -32.69 6.33
CA THR A 473 13.80 -32.20 6.87
C THR A 473 12.64 -32.54 5.93
N ALA A 474 11.38 -32.42 6.37
CA ALA A 474 10.24 -32.53 5.46
C ALA A 474 10.26 -31.43 4.38
N VAL A 475 10.83 -30.25 4.68
CA VAL A 475 11.07 -29.19 3.69
C VAL A 475 12.03 -29.65 2.59
N HIS A 476 13.15 -30.27 2.96
CA HIS A 476 14.13 -30.77 1.99
C HIS A 476 13.54 -31.90 1.12
N ARG A 477 12.85 -32.87 1.75
CA ARG A 477 12.18 -33.98 1.03
C ARG A 477 11.06 -33.48 0.12
N PHE A 478 10.30 -32.46 0.53
CA PHE A 478 9.31 -31.84 -0.34
C PHE A 478 9.96 -31.29 -1.62
N PHE A 479 10.97 -30.42 -1.54
CA PHE A 479 11.58 -29.89 -2.75
C PHE A 479 12.33 -30.96 -3.58
N ALA A 480 12.92 -31.98 -2.94
CA ALA A 480 13.50 -33.11 -3.64
C ALA A 480 12.47 -33.95 -4.43
N SER A 481 11.19 -33.96 -4.00
CA SER A 481 10.10 -34.70 -4.66
C SER A 481 9.43 -33.96 -5.84
N ILE A 482 9.76 -32.68 -6.05
CA ILE A 482 9.15 -31.81 -7.09
C ILE A 482 9.67 -32.04 -8.53
N PRO A 483 10.95 -32.38 -8.81
CA PRO A 483 11.47 -32.51 -10.18
C PRO A 483 10.69 -33.45 -11.11
N PRO A 484 10.19 -34.64 -10.70
CA PRO A 484 9.32 -35.47 -11.54
C PRO A 484 8.08 -34.71 -12.02
N VAL A 485 7.40 -33.99 -11.11
CA VAL A 485 6.16 -33.25 -11.40
C VAL A 485 6.41 -32.09 -12.36
N LEU A 486 7.57 -31.42 -12.26
CA LEU A 486 7.96 -30.37 -13.21
C LEU A 486 8.25 -30.94 -14.61
N ARG A 487 8.94 -32.09 -14.69
CA ARG A 487 9.22 -32.78 -15.96
C ARG A 487 7.96 -33.28 -16.64
N GLU A 488 7.01 -33.86 -15.91
CA GLU A 488 5.70 -34.28 -16.45
C GLU A 488 4.88 -33.10 -17.01
N ARG A 489 5.01 -31.92 -16.41
CA ARG A 489 4.38 -30.67 -16.87
C ARG A 489 5.14 -29.97 -18.00
N GLY A 490 6.36 -30.39 -18.32
CA GLY A 490 7.21 -29.75 -19.32
C GLY A 490 7.65 -28.33 -18.93
N VAL A 491 7.76 -28.03 -17.63
CA VAL A 491 8.21 -26.73 -17.12
C VAL A 491 9.68 -26.81 -16.63
N PRO A 492 10.43 -25.69 -16.63
CA PRO A 492 11.80 -25.69 -16.14
C PRO A 492 11.88 -26.05 -14.65
N HIS A 493 12.97 -26.72 -14.27
CA HIS A 493 13.21 -27.10 -12.88
C HIS A 493 13.33 -25.87 -11.95
N GLN A 494 13.13 -26.14 -10.67
CA GLN A 494 13.28 -25.18 -9.59
C GLN A 494 14.74 -24.70 -9.44
N LEU A 495 14.86 -23.42 -9.07
CA LEU A 495 16.07 -22.86 -8.46
C LEU A 495 15.77 -22.75 -6.97
N ILE A 496 16.60 -23.38 -6.14
CA ILE A 496 16.52 -23.28 -4.68
C ILE A 496 17.70 -22.45 -4.22
N VAL A 497 17.45 -21.46 -3.38
CA VAL A 497 18.49 -20.68 -2.69
C VAL A 497 18.57 -21.18 -1.26
N THR A 498 19.77 -21.35 -0.72
CA THR A 498 19.93 -21.71 0.70
C THR A 498 21.10 -20.96 1.34
N THR A 499 20.96 -20.75 2.64
CA THR A 499 21.99 -20.18 3.52
C THR A 499 22.65 -21.23 4.41
N SER A 500 22.27 -22.50 4.31
CA SER A 500 22.96 -23.57 5.05
C SER A 500 24.25 -24.01 4.37
N TYR A 501 25.20 -24.40 5.21
CA TYR A 501 26.51 -24.92 4.85
C TYR A 501 26.52 -26.45 4.73
N ASP A 502 25.58 -27.13 5.41
CA ASP A 502 25.42 -28.59 5.44
C ASP A 502 24.97 -29.19 4.09
N LEU A 503 24.92 -30.52 4.01
CA LEU A 503 24.53 -31.27 2.81
C LEU A 503 23.14 -31.93 2.93
N ALA A 504 22.31 -31.54 3.89
CA ALA A 504 21.02 -32.18 4.17
C ALA A 504 19.93 -31.87 3.12
N LEU A 505 20.13 -30.85 2.28
CA LEU A 505 19.29 -30.62 1.09
C LEU A 505 19.73 -31.54 -0.05
N GLU A 506 21.02 -31.56 -0.36
CA GLU A 506 21.63 -32.45 -1.37
C GLU A 506 21.33 -33.93 -1.07
N ALA A 507 21.44 -34.34 0.19
CA ALA A 507 21.07 -35.69 0.64
C ALA A 507 19.61 -36.03 0.32
N ALA A 508 18.67 -35.07 0.42
CA ALA A 508 17.27 -35.30 0.07
C ALA A 508 17.06 -35.56 -1.43
N PHE A 509 17.81 -34.86 -2.30
CA PHE A 509 17.77 -35.13 -3.74
C PHE A 509 18.40 -36.48 -4.09
N LEU A 510 19.47 -36.88 -3.39
CA LEU A 510 20.06 -38.21 -3.53
C LEU A 510 19.12 -39.32 -3.01
N GLU A 511 18.42 -39.11 -1.89
CA GLU A 511 17.33 -39.98 -1.39
C GLU A 511 16.20 -40.12 -2.43
N ALA A 512 15.85 -39.05 -3.13
CA ALA A 512 14.83 -39.03 -4.18
C ALA A 512 15.31 -39.61 -5.53
N GLY A 513 16.61 -39.84 -5.72
CA GLY A 513 17.19 -40.29 -6.99
C GLY A 513 17.30 -39.21 -8.07
N GLU A 514 17.34 -37.93 -7.68
CA GLU A 514 17.33 -36.77 -8.57
C GLU A 514 18.72 -36.16 -8.76
N GLU A 515 19.10 -35.87 -10.01
CA GLU A 515 20.33 -35.11 -10.31
C GLU A 515 20.12 -33.60 -10.10
N PHE A 516 21.12 -32.93 -9.53
CA PHE A 516 21.13 -31.48 -9.29
C PHE A 516 22.52 -30.87 -9.53
N ASP A 517 22.57 -29.58 -9.82
CA ASP A 517 23.81 -28.81 -9.90
C ASP A 517 23.89 -27.91 -8.66
N VAL A 518 25.04 -27.87 -7.98
CA VAL A 518 25.27 -26.93 -6.85
C VAL A 518 26.06 -25.73 -7.35
N VAL A 519 25.67 -24.53 -6.95
CA VAL A 519 26.37 -23.28 -7.22
C VAL A 519 26.67 -22.62 -5.88
N SER A 520 27.93 -22.60 -5.46
CA SER A 520 28.31 -22.22 -4.08
C SER A 520 29.27 -21.04 -4.05
N TYR A 521 29.07 -20.12 -3.09
CA TYR A 521 29.88 -18.91 -2.94
C TYR A 521 31.26 -19.19 -2.35
N ILE A 522 32.31 -18.62 -2.94
CA ILE A 522 33.68 -18.74 -2.44
C ILE A 522 33.99 -17.56 -1.53
N ALA A 523 34.14 -17.86 -0.23
CA ALA A 523 34.34 -16.90 0.83
C ALA A 523 35.81 -16.49 1.01
N THR A 524 36.78 -17.28 0.53
CA THR A 524 38.21 -17.12 0.86
C THR A 524 39.13 -17.35 -0.34
N GLY A 525 40.44 -17.16 -0.15
CA GLY A 525 41.46 -17.43 -1.17
C GLY A 525 41.42 -16.50 -2.39
N PRO A 526 42.13 -16.84 -3.49
CA PRO A 526 42.24 -16.01 -4.69
C PRO A 526 40.94 -15.93 -5.52
N ALA A 527 39.92 -16.71 -5.16
CA ALA A 527 38.61 -16.72 -5.80
C ALA A 527 37.50 -16.07 -4.96
N ARG A 528 37.83 -15.47 -3.80
CA ARG A 528 36.91 -14.71 -2.93
C ARG A 528 36.00 -13.77 -3.75
N GLY A 529 34.68 -13.95 -3.63
CA GLY A 529 33.68 -13.18 -4.35
C GLY A 529 33.02 -13.88 -5.55
N LYS A 530 33.64 -14.96 -6.05
CA LYS A 530 33.12 -15.77 -7.15
C LYS A 530 32.27 -16.93 -6.63
N PHE A 531 31.66 -17.66 -7.57
CA PHE A 531 30.97 -18.92 -7.30
C PHE A 531 31.72 -20.08 -7.95
N CYS A 532 31.62 -21.28 -7.37
CA CYS A 532 31.87 -22.52 -8.08
C CYS A 532 30.56 -23.14 -8.58
N HIS A 533 30.66 -24.01 -9.58
CA HIS A 533 29.62 -24.93 -10.01
C HIS A 533 30.14 -26.35 -9.74
N ILE A 534 29.41 -27.13 -8.94
CA ILE A 534 29.62 -28.57 -8.77
C ILE A 534 28.53 -29.31 -9.54
N THR A 535 28.96 -30.23 -10.41
CA THR A 535 28.08 -31.08 -11.23
C THR A 535 27.68 -32.37 -10.49
N PRO A 536 26.64 -33.12 -10.92
CA PRO A 536 26.15 -34.30 -10.18
C PRO A 536 27.17 -35.42 -9.95
N ASP A 537 28.28 -35.44 -10.70
CA ASP A 537 29.39 -36.37 -10.54
C ASP A 537 30.47 -35.89 -9.55
N GLY A 538 30.17 -34.84 -8.78
CA GLY A 538 31.03 -34.25 -7.75
C GLY A 538 32.13 -33.33 -8.27
N ARG A 539 32.19 -33.05 -9.58
CA ARG A 539 33.26 -32.20 -10.14
C ARG A 539 32.92 -30.72 -9.97
N GLY A 540 33.74 -30.03 -9.19
CA GLY A 540 33.73 -28.57 -9.06
C GLY A 540 34.49 -27.85 -10.18
N ARG A 541 34.01 -26.65 -10.53
CA ARG A 541 34.67 -25.72 -11.46
C ARG A 541 34.34 -24.27 -11.08
N LEU A 542 35.33 -23.38 -11.16
CA LEU A 542 35.14 -21.95 -10.92
C LEU A 542 34.31 -21.26 -12.01
N ILE A 543 33.29 -20.49 -11.61
CA ILE A 543 32.52 -19.60 -12.48
C ILE A 543 33.30 -18.29 -12.66
N ASP A 544 34.32 -18.32 -13.52
CA ASP A 544 35.20 -17.15 -13.77
C ASP A 544 34.53 -16.07 -14.63
N LEU A 545 33.66 -16.48 -15.56
CA LEU A 545 32.86 -15.60 -16.43
C LEU A 545 31.38 -16.04 -16.41
N PRO A 546 30.53 -15.44 -15.56
CA PRO A 546 29.12 -15.84 -15.44
C PRO A 546 28.33 -15.77 -16.76
N ASN A 547 28.69 -14.85 -17.65
CA ASN A 547 28.07 -14.68 -18.97
C ASN A 547 28.32 -15.84 -19.95
N THR A 548 29.36 -16.67 -19.75
CA THR A 548 29.64 -17.83 -20.62
C THR A 548 29.04 -19.14 -20.14
N TYR A 549 28.49 -19.18 -18.91
CA TYR A 549 28.00 -20.41 -18.27
C TYR A 549 26.59 -20.85 -18.68
N ALA A 550 25.89 -20.09 -19.53
CA ALA A 550 24.47 -20.28 -19.85
C ALA A 550 24.13 -21.63 -20.53
N THR A 551 25.10 -22.32 -21.14
CA THR A 551 24.95 -23.66 -21.73
C THR A 551 25.29 -24.80 -20.78
N GLU A 552 25.93 -24.49 -19.66
CA GLU A 552 26.36 -25.46 -18.64
C GLU A 552 25.27 -25.53 -17.53
N LEU A 553 24.95 -24.40 -16.91
CA LEU A 553 23.91 -24.27 -15.88
C LEU A 553 22.55 -23.87 -16.49
N SER A 554 21.64 -24.85 -16.59
CA SER A 554 20.31 -24.70 -17.19
C SER A 554 19.23 -25.45 -16.43
N LEU A 555 18.21 -24.71 -15.96
CA LEU A 555 17.02 -25.24 -15.30
C LEU A 555 16.16 -26.13 -16.22
N GLU A 556 16.35 -26.07 -17.55
CA GLU A 556 15.71 -27.01 -18.48
C GLU A 556 16.21 -28.45 -18.29
N ARG A 557 17.40 -28.64 -17.69
CA ARG A 557 17.99 -29.97 -17.44
C ARG A 557 17.66 -30.54 -16.07
N ARG A 558 17.88 -29.75 -15.01
CA ARG A 558 17.82 -30.21 -13.62
C ARG A 558 17.66 -29.05 -12.62
N THR A 559 17.42 -29.39 -11.36
CA THR A 559 17.41 -28.43 -10.24
C THR A 559 18.80 -27.82 -10.04
N VAL A 560 18.83 -26.52 -9.71
CA VAL A 560 20.04 -25.82 -9.25
C VAL A 560 19.86 -25.41 -7.79
N ILE A 561 20.84 -25.75 -6.94
CA ILE A 561 20.94 -25.33 -5.54
C ILE A 561 21.98 -24.20 -5.47
N LEU A 562 21.57 -23.00 -5.06
CA LEU A 562 22.42 -21.82 -4.94
C LEU A 562 22.74 -21.54 -3.45
N LYS A 563 23.97 -21.88 -3.04
CA LYS A 563 24.49 -21.71 -1.68
C LYS A 563 25.19 -20.36 -1.52
N LEU A 564 24.60 -19.48 -0.70
CA LEU A 564 25.05 -18.09 -0.58
C LEU A 564 26.16 -17.87 0.47
N HIS A 565 26.28 -18.76 1.45
CA HIS A 565 27.31 -18.69 2.49
C HIS A 565 28.49 -19.66 2.26
N GLY A 566 28.53 -20.33 1.10
CA GLY A 566 29.45 -21.44 0.86
C GLY A 566 28.89 -22.78 1.35
N GLN A 567 29.77 -23.75 1.60
CA GLN A 567 29.45 -25.14 1.95
C GLN A 567 30.63 -25.86 2.60
N VAL A 568 30.36 -26.96 3.30
CA VAL A 568 31.37 -28.00 3.61
C VAL A 568 31.72 -28.81 2.37
N ASP A 569 32.98 -29.21 2.20
CA ASP A 569 33.43 -30.08 1.10
C ASP A 569 33.94 -31.43 1.63
N ARG A 570 33.26 -32.52 1.24
CA ARG A 570 33.65 -33.90 1.58
C ARG A 570 34.77 -34.46 0.68
N GLY A 571 35.24 -33.71 -0.31
CA GLY A 571 36.40 -34.05 -1.12
C GLY A 571 37.69 -34.07 -0.31
N ALA A 572 38.58 -35.03 -0.61
CA ALA A 572 39.82 -35.24 0.16
C ALA A 572 40.81 -34.04 0.14
N GLU A 573 40.66 -33.12 -0.80
CA GLU A 573 41.46 -31.89 -0.91
C GLU A 573 40.69 -30.62 -0.45
N ARG A 574 39.40 -30.75 -0.12
CA ARG A 574 38.47 -29.67 0.27
C ARG A 574 38.52 -28.41 -0.63
N GLU A 575 38.74 -28.60 -1.94
CA GLU A 575 38.97 -27.52 -2.92
C GLU A 575 37.83 -26.49 -2.96
N TRP A 576 36.59 -26.91 -2.69
CA TRP A 576 35.38 -26.09 -2.81
C TRP A 576 34.71 -25.78 -1.47
N GLU A 577 35.44 -25.94 -0.37
CA GLU A 577 35.02 -25.56 0.98
C GLU A 577 35.05 -24.03 1.15
N SER A 578 33.99 -23.46 1.72
CA SER A 578 33.92 -22.03 2.03
C SER A 578 32.85 -21.74 3.05
N PHE A 579 33.14 -20.81 3.95
CA PHE A 579 32.22 -20.42 5.02
C PHE A 579 32.18 -18.89 5.14
N VAL A 580 31.04 -18.27 4.82
CA VAL A 580 30.75 -16.85 5.14
C VAL A 580 30.25 -16.80 6.59
N VAL A 581 31.20 -16.82 7.53
CA VAL A 581 30.91 -17.05 8.94
C VAL A 581 31.42 -15.97 9.87
N THR A 582 32.45 -15.19 9.51
CA THR A 582 32.97 -14.10 10.35
C THR A 582 32.34 -12.75 10.00
N GLU A 583 32.41 -11.76 10.90
CA GLU A 583 31.95 -10.39 10.61
C GLU A 583 32.68 -9.80 9.39
N ASP A 584 33.99 -10.07 9.27
CA ASP A 584 34.80 -9.69 8.10
C ASP A 584 34.32 -10.36 6.79
N ASP A 585 33.92 -11.63 6.81
CA ASP A 585 33.41 -12.32 5.61
C ASP A 585 32.09 -11.71 5.12
N TYR A 586 31.20 -11.30 6.04
CA TYR A 586 29.95 -10.62 5.70
C TYR A 586 30.18 -9.18 5.20
N ILE A 587 31.19 -8.48 5.73
CA ILE A 587 31.61 -7.17 5.23
C ILE A 587 32.15 -7.29 3.80
N ASP A 588 33.03 -8.26 3.53
CA ASP A 588 33.55 -8.50 2.19
C ASP A 588 32.45 -8.98 1.23
N TYR A 589 31.51 -9.81 1.68
CA TYR A 589 30.33 -10.22 0.88
C TYR A 589 29.45 -9.03 0.48
N LEU A 590 29.32 -8.00 1.35
CA LEU A 590 28.61 -6.75 1.06
C LEU A 590 29.41 -5.78 0.18
N ALA A 591 30.74 -5.76 0.29
CA ALA A 591 31.61 -4.88 -0.49
C ALA A 591 31.71 -5.31 -1.98
N GLN A 592 31.33 -6.55 -2.27
CA GLN A 592 31.26 -7.12 -3.63
C GLN A 592 30.04 -6.60 -4.40
N THR A 593 30.14 -6.59 -5.73
CA THR A 593 29.06 -6.18 -6.64
C THR A 593 27.79 -7.04 -6.45
N ASP A 594 26.64 -6.47 -6.86
CA ASP A 594 25.33 -7.14 -7.02
C ASP A 594 25.45 -8.62 -7.40
N LEU A 595 24.80 -9.48 -6.61
CA LEU A 595 24.86 -10.94 -6.75
C LEU A 595 24.38 -11.39 -8.14
N THR A 596 23.43 -10.67 -8.74
CA THR A 596 22.92 -10.95 -10.09
C THR A 596 23.91 -10.62 -11.22
N GLY A 597 25.08 -10.03 -10.90
CA GLY A 597 26.24 -9.94 -11.77
C GLY A 597 27.32 -11.00 -11.51
N ALA A 598 27.24 -11.74 -10.39
CA ALA A 598 28.21 -12.77 -9.99
C ALA A 598 27.73 -14.21 -10.32
N VAL A 599 26.42 -14.44 -10.41
CA VAL A 599 25.84 -15.73 -10.86
C VAL A 599 25.52 -15.72 -12.37
N PRO A 600 25.47 -16.88 -13.04
CA PRO A 600 25.14 -16.95 -14.47
C PRO A 600 23.82 -16.30 -14.84
N VAL A 601 23.76 -15.75 -16.06
CA VAL A 601 22.63 -14.91 -16.55
C VAL A 601 21.28 -15.63 -16.49
N SER A 602 21.25 -16.96 -16.66
CA SER A 602 20.04 -17.79 -16.51
C SER A 602 19.47 -17.72 -15.08
N LEU A 603 20.33 -17.86 -14.07
CA LEU A 603 19.95 -17.79 -12.65
C LEU A 603 19.61 -16.35 -12.23
N ALA A 604 20.39 -15.37 -12.67
CA ALA A 604 20.11 -13.95 -12.45
C ALA A 604 18.76 -13.53 -13.07
N ALA A 605 18.40 -14.04 -14.25
CA ALA A 605 17.11 -13.79 -14.88
C ALA A 605 15.95 -14.47 -14.13
N LYS A 606 16.13 -15.71 -13.62
CA LYS A 606 15.17 -16.40 -12.76
C LYS A 606 14.91 -15.61 -11.48
N LEU A 607 15.97 -15.19 -10.76
CA LEU A 607 15.87 -14.41 -9.52
C LEU A 607 15.15 -13.05 -9.69
N ARG A 608 15.28 -12.41 -10.85
CA ARG A 608 14.57 -11.15 -11.17
C ARG A 608 13.14 -11.35 -11.70
N ARG A 609 12.68 -12.58 -11.91
CA ARG A 609 11.39 -12.92 -12.59
C ARG A 609 10.62 -14.05 -11.92
N SER A 610 10.80 -14.23 -10.61
CA SER A 610 10.13 -15.26 -9.82
C SER A 610 9.45 -14.65 -8.60
N HIS A 611 8.43 -15.35 -8.12
CA HIS A 611 7.90 -15.21 -6.77
C HIS A 611 8.86 -15.88 -5.77
N PHE A 612 8.90 -15.45 -4.52
CA PHE A 612 9.75 -16.02 -3.48
C PHE A 612 8.96 -16.68 -2.36
N LEU A 613 9.50 -17.79 -1.85
CA LEU A 613 9.00 -18.48 -0.66
C LEU A 613 10.17 -18.64 0.33
N PHE A 614 10.20 -17.79 1.36
CA PHE A 614 11.20 -17.80 2.42
C PHE A 614 10.76 -18.75 3.54
N LEU A 615 11.52 -19.83 3.78
CA LEU A 615 11.20 -20.83 4.79
C LEU A 615 12.27 -20.85 5.87
N GLY A 616 11.88 -20.68 7.14
CA GLY A 616 12.78 -20.87 8.29
C GLY A 616 13.79 -19.76 8.55
N TYR A 617 13.69 -18.61 7.87
CA TYR A 617 14.49 -17.44 8.22
C TYR A 617 13.92 -16.69 9.42
N THR A 618 14.81 -16.23 10.31
CA THR A 618 14.50 -15.24 11.34
C THR A 618 15.27 -13.93 11.07
N MET A 619 14.92 -12.87 11.78
CA MET A 619 15.63 -11.59 11.79
C MET A 619 16.70 -11.49 12.87
N ALA A 620 16.80 -12.47 13.77
CA ALA A 620 17.95 -12.57 14.68
C ALA A 620 19.24 -12.67 13.86
N ASP A 621 19.20 -13.48 12.80
CA ASP A 621 20.21 -13.51 11.76
C ASP A 621 20.09 -12.33 10.79
N TRP A 622 21.00 -11.38 10.94
CA TRP A 622 21.12 -10.23 10.05
C TRP A 622 21.69 -10.60 8.67
N ASN A 623 22.16 -11.83 8.47
CA ASN A 623 22.66 -12.33 7.18
C ASN A 623 21.57 -12.37 6.08
N LEU A 624 20.31 -12.63 6.44
CA LEU A 624 19.20 -12.51 5.49
C LEU A 624 19.07 -11.07 4.98
N ARG A 625 19.25 -10.07 5.85
CA ARG A 625 19.21 -8.65 5.45
C ARG A 625 20.39 -8.29 4.52
N VAL A 626 21.57 -8.89 4.73
CA VAL A 626 22.71 -8.80 3.80
C VAL A 626 22.35 -9.36 2.42
N ILE A 627 21.78 -10.57 2.38
CA ILE A 627 21.41 -11.26 1.14
C ILE A 627 20.31 -10.52 0.38
N LEU A 628 19.21 -10.16 1.06
CA LEU A 628 18.10 -9.39 0.49
C LEU A 628 18.60 -8.05 -0.07
N ASN A 629 19.50 -7.36 0.64
CA ASN A 629 20.07 -6.09 0.18
C ASN A 629 21.03 -6.27 -1.02
N ARG A 630 21.77 -7.38 -1.10
CA ARG A 630 22.63 -7.68 -2.26
C ARG A 630 21.86 -8.14 -3.52
N LEU A 631 20.61 -8.60 -3.37
CA LEU A 631 19.74 -9.03 -4.46
C LEU A 631 18.72 -7.97 -4.92
N TRP A 632 18.16 -7.18 -3.99
CA TRP A 632 17.08 -6.22 -4.24
C TRP A 632 17.28 -4.85 -3.58
N SER A 633 18.39 -4.64 -2.85
CA SER A 633 18.61 -3.45 -2.02
C SER A 633 17.45 -3.23 -1.02
N ASP A 634 16.94 -2.00 -0.90
CA ASP A 634 15.76 -1.67 -0.09
C ASP A 634 14.51 -1.43 -0.95
N GLN A 635 14.42 -2.07 -2.12
CA GLN A 635 13.21 -2.09 -2.95
C GLN A 635 12.30 -3.28 -2.57
N PRO A 636 10.96 -3.14 -2.70
CA PRO A 636 10.04 -4.26 -2.55
C PRO A 636 10.20 -5.27 -3.69
N LEU A 637 9.80 -6.52 -3.46
CA LEU A 637 9.87 -7.56 -4.48
C LEU A 637 8.86 -7.29 -5.61
N SER A 638 9.26 -7.53 -6.86
CA SER A 638 8.41 -7.25 -8.04
C SER A 638 7.27 -8.25 -8.26
N TYR A 639 7.18 -9.29 -7.41
CA TYR A 639 6.22 -10.38 -7.46
C TYR A 639 5.79 -10.73 -6.02
N ARG A 640 4.48 -10.91 -5.80
CA ARG A 640 3.92 -11.35 -4.50
C ARG A 640 4.70 -12.56 -3.99
N SER A 641 5.15 -12.48 -2.75
CA SER A 641 6.09 -13.43 -2.16
C SER A 641 5.70 -13.69 -0.70
N TRP A 642 6.16 -14.82 -0.16
CA TRP A 642 5.69 -15.35 1.12
C TRP A 642 6.85 -15.71 2.03
N ALA A 643 6.66 -15.54 3.33
CA ALA A 643 7.59 -15.97 4.36
C ALA A 643 6.86 -16.83 5.41
N VAL A 644 7.40 -18.01 5.71
CA VAL A 644 6.85 -18.95 6.70
C VAL A 644 7.79 -19.03 7.90
N GLN A 645 7.25 -18.70 9.07
CA GLN A 645 7.95 -18.73 10.37
C GLN A 645 6.99 -19.29 11.44
N PRO A 646 7.45 -20.06 12.43
CA PRO A 646 6.55 -20.63 13.44
C PRO A 646 5.99 -19.59 14.43
N GLN A 647 6.74 -18.53 14.76
CA GLN A 647 6.37 -17.48 15.72
C GLN A 647 7.02 -16.12 15.37
N PRO A 648 6.67 -15.47 14.25
CA PRO A 648 7.37 -14.27 13.79
C PRO A 648 7.14 -13.07 14.72
N MET A 649 8.23 -12.49 15.22
CA MET A 649 8.24 -11.34 16.12
C MET A 649 7.74 -10.06 15.40
N PRO A 650 7.29 -9.02 16.13
CA PRO A 650 6.77 -7.79 15.51
C PRO A 650 7.74 -7.09 14.54
N LEU A 651 9.05 -7.15 14.82
CA LEU A 651 10.09 -6.61 13.93
C LEU A 651 10.15 -7.35 12.58
N GLU A 652 9.85 -8.64 12.57
CA GLU A 652 9.93 -9.52 11.39
C GLU A 652 8.72 -9.30 10.51
N ARG A 653 7.52 -9.23 11.11
CA ARG A 653 6.29 -8.87 10.40
C ARG A 653 6.40 -7.49 9.75
N GLU A 654 6.93 -6.49 10.46
CA GLU A 654 7.19 -5.15 9.89
C GLU A 654 8.28 -5.15 8.80
N PHE A 655 9.31 -5.98 8.94
CA PHE A 655 10.37 -6.11 7.93
C PHE A 655 9.86 -6.72 6.62
N TRP A 656 9.09 -7.81 6.70
CA TRP A 656 8.49 -8.47 5.55
C TRP A 656 7.41 -7.60 4.88
N ARG A 657 6.56 -6.94 5.68
CA ARG A 657 5.56 -5.98 5.19
C ARG A 657 6.17 -4.85 4.35
N ARG A 658 7.36 -4.36 4.71
CA ARG A 658 8.10 -3.34 3.92
C ARG A 658 8.63 -3.84 2.58
N ARG A 659 8.73 -5.15 2.38
CA ARG A 659 9.24 -5.79 1.16
C ARG A 659 8.14 -6.38 0.27
N ASP A 660 6.87 -6.13 0.63
CA ASP A 660 5.67 -6.72 0.01
C ASP A 660 5.66 -8.26 0.11
N VAL A 661 6.02 -8.76 1.30
CA VAL A 661 6.07 -10.19 1.63
C VAL A 661 5.03 -10.54 2.69
N GLU A 662 4.15 -11.47 2.36
CA GLU A 662 3.08 -11.98 3.23
C GLU A 662 3.63 -13.03 4.21
N VAL A 663 3.24 -12.96 5.49
CA VAL A 663 3.85 -13.77 6.57
C VAL A 663 2.86 -14.78 7.12
N HIS A 664 3.18 -16.08 6.98
CA HIS A 664 2.38 -17.19 7.47
C HIS A 664 2.99 -17.78 8.74
N GLU A 665 2.19 -17.84 9.79
CA GLU A 665 2.59 -18.30 11.12
C GLU A 665 2.36 -19.82 11.26
N LEU A 666 3.37 -20.62 10.90
CA LEU A 666 3.27 -22.08 10.91
C LEU A 666 4.65 -22.78 11.06
N PRO A 667 4.74 -23.92 11.77
CA PRO A 667 5.93 -24.78 11.76
C PRO A 667 6.25 -25.30 10.35
N LEU A 668 7.53 -25.31 9.98
CA LEU A 668 7.98 -25.64 8.62
C LEU A 668 7.64 -27.08 8.20
N GLU A 669 7.81 -28.04 9.11
CA GLU A 669 7.45 -29.45 8.88
C GLU A 669 5.94 -29.61 8.60
N GLN A 670 5.10 -28.86 9.32
CA GLN A 670 3.66 -28.83 9.09
C GLN A 670 3.32 -28.14 7.77
N TYR A 671 4.02 -27.07 7.42
CA TYR A 671 3.85 -26.35 6.15
C TYR A 671 4.20 -27.22 4.94
N ALA A 672 5.36 -27.89 4.97
CA ALA A 672 5.78 -28.84 3.95
C ALA A 672 4.81 -30.04 3.84
N GLY A 673 4.34 -30.57 4.97
CA GLY A 673 3.32 -31.63 5.01
C GLY A 673 1.95 -31.20 4.46
N ILE A 674 1.59 -29.91 4.50
CA ILE A 674 0.38 -29.41 3.81
C ILE A 674 0.65 -29.29 2.32
N LEU A 675 1.72 -28.61 1.89
CA LEU A 675 2.06 -28.47 0.46
C LEU A 675 2.19 -29.82 -0.24
N ALA A 676 2.80 -30.82 0.39
CA ALA A 676 2.89 -32.18 -0.15
C ALA A 676 1.50 -32.79 -0.43
N ARG A 677 0.55 -32.65 0.51
CA ARG A 677 -0.83 -33.16 0.32
C ARG A 677 -1.57 -32.44 -0.81
N TYR A 678 -1.37 -31.12 -0.96
CA TYR A 678 -1.95 -30.36 -2.08
C TYR A 678 -1.31 -30.77 -3.42
N ALA A 679 -0.02 -31.10 -3.42
CA ALA A 679 0.70 -31.64 -4.58
C ALA A 679 0.35 -33.11 -4.91
N GLY A 680 -0.41 -33.81 -4.07
CA GLY A 680 -0.66 -35.26 -4.18
C GLY A 680 0.56 -36.13 -3.84
N ILE A 681 1.57 -35.54 -3.19
CA ILE A 681 2.85 -36.17 -2.84
C ILE A 681 2.77 -36.77 -1.43
N VAL A 682 3.26 -37.99 -1.28
CA VAL A 682 3.49 -38.63 0.02
C VAL A 682 4.96 -38.44 0.39
N LEU A 683 5.24 -37.63 1.41
CA LEU A 683 6.57 -37.59 2.03
C LEU A 683 6.78 -38.87 2.86
N SER A 684 7.98 -39.44 2.82
CA SER A 684 8.38 -40.50 3.74
C SER A 684 8.40 -39.97 5.18
N GLU A 685 7.73 -40.67 6.10
CA GLU A 685 7.75 -40.31 7.52
C GLU A 685 9.16 -40.48 8.11
N THR A 686 9.59 -39.51 8.91
CA THR A 686 10.81 -39.61 9.71
C THR A 686 10.64 -40.71 10.76
N THR A 687 11.41 -41.79 10.65
CA THR A 687 11.65 -42.69 11.79
C THR A 687 12.51 -41.95 12.81
N ALA A 688 11.85 -41.44 13.85
CA ALA A 688 12.48 -40.79 15.01
C ALA A 688 13.11 -41.80 15.99
#